data_AF-A0A6U5AYD8-F1
#
_entry.id   AF-A0A6U5AYD8-F1
#
_cell.length_a   1.000
_cell.length_b   1.000
_cell.length_c   1.000
_cell.angle_alpha   90.00
_cell.angle_beta   90.00
_cell.angle_gamma   90.00
#
_symmetry.space_group_name_H-M   'P 1'
#
loop_
_entity.id
_entity.type
_entity.pdbx_description
1 polymer ?
#
loop_
_entity_poly.entity_id
_entity_poly.type
_entity_poly.pdbx_seq_one_letter_code
_entity_poly.pdbx_strand_id
1 'polypeptide(L)'
;SALAMLGKITKGTPEADELVAHMTPLIRKRACDLAGSNCRHETLSFDSECDVSLSEHLVGRSECGSSGSAALIDKVEEYFPDVVGAALPIGTQLPMEKDSVLEWVAGWIKDEGAVCVTYNRQNAYDGDETAIPDCWHAQTVFSVDLEERTASLTNPMKVMTEEDLVRFLPSEPILKVRANEALFHARRMTDEDIKGIVWPNERWTEMQVTEQLISLRATYSGVDDWVTAGDEFVTIPYAGTGEGVGPCFRVFAKRDSVAGQRILSAREKGEALVAEQEIEKQVDEELARVEAAAKAKAEEAAERKNAAAAKAAAAEQEVALELTEVEKAAMIKEVAEAEKERLSRLRDQVRRDVKEAEELMRSRSVEGRAQIQEEIAEAAAEDLRLADQIKLVEESEKERLQEIREKVRNDVLEGAKRQAEREAEAKAKTAAEEEQLAEEERIRAYEIAEKERLQALREKVAMDALEGEEMLKKQEEEALAAEVAREKEERQKKEEAAAIAREERLRAEEEKKKEAEMAKIREERRERAKGRYADMRIHKEIAEVELKELTGSRMLEPGLQDSVQEAVEDKTVEEKAVVAEPKSQVADKVADEVTVKAAGKTLDQKIADMEDAIVEESKQELSSSWRYDHLKREVQELAKEEMRERQDNEYKVPHEEWLRRLAEDRERKLRQEREMVEHDEFMAIYKEEATIREDERRKAKRIAMKKFKEELYKVKLAEEKRQFHDRLRAKQQEQEHAAEGQ
;
A
#
# COMPACT_ATOMS: atom_id res chain seq x y z
N SER A 1 24.34 -2.52 -15.00
CA SER A 1 23.91 -2.80 -16.40
C SER A 1 24.84 -2.22 -17.46
N ALA A 2 25.10 -0.90 -17.55
CA ALA A 2 25.93 -0.32 -18.62
C ALA A 2 27.34 -0.94 -18.77
N LEU A 3 28.05 -1.20 -17.66
CA LEU A 3 29.35 -1.89 -17.68
C LEU A 3 29.27 -3.34 -18.21
N ALA A 4 28.17 -4.05 -17.93
CA ALA A 4 27.96 -5.42 -18.42
C ALA A 4 27.57 -5.44 -19.91
N MET A 5 26.95 -4.37 -20.42
CA MET A 5 26.78 -4.16 -21.87
C MET A 5 28.12 -3.82 -22.52
N LEU A 6 28.91 -2.89 -21.96
CA LEU A 6 30.25 -2.55 -22.43
C LEU A 6 31.13 -3.81 -22.51
N GLY A 7 31.33 -4.55 -21.41
CA GLY A 7 32.12 -5.78 -21.41
C GLY A 7 31.59 -6.92 -22.29
N LYS A 8 30.31 -6.89 -22.72
CA LYS A 8 29.78 -7.78 -23.77
C LYS A 8 30.07 -7.28 -25.18
N ILE A 9 30.12 -5.95 -25.39
CA ILE A 9 30.39 -5.29 -26.67
C ILE A 9 31.89 -5.23 -27.00
N THR A 10 32.75 -5.08 -25.99
CA THR A 10 34.21 -4.83 -26.14
C THR A 10 35.09 -6.03 -25.80
N LYS A 11 34.47 -7.21 -25.64
CA LYS A 11 35.10 -8.42 -25.11
C LYS A 11 36.35 -8.81 -25.92
N GLY A 12 37.53 -8.70 -25.31
CA GLY A 12 38.82 -9.03 -25.94
C GLY A 12 39.71 -7.84 -26.34
N THR A 13 39.43 -6.62 -25.86
CA THR A 13 40.33 -5.46 -26.00
C THR A 13 40.88 -5.01 -24.64
N PRO A 14 42.22 -4.95 -24.44
CA PRO A 14 42.82 -4.60 -23.14
C PRO A 14 42.34 -3.27 -22.59
N GLU A 15 42.14 -2.28 -23.47
CA GLU A 15 41.69 -0.93 -23.12
C GLU A 15 40.28 -0.93 -22.51
N ALA A 16 39.44 -1.90 -22.88
CA ALA A 16 38.09 -2.00 -22.35
C ALA A 16 38.04 -2.76 -21.02
N ASP A 17 38.90 -3.77 -20.84
CA ASP A 17 39.07 -4.43 -19.54
C ASP A 17 39.64 -3.44 -18.50
N GLU A 18 40.58 -2.60 -18.91
CA GLU A 18 41.14 -1.52 -18.08
C GLU A 18 40.10 -0.43 -17.78
N LEU A 19 39.28 -0.02 -18.76
CA LEU A 19 38.18 0.93 -18.55
C LEU A 19 37.11 0.37 -17.61
N VAL A 20 36.74 -0.90 -17.74
CA VAL A 20 35.79 -1.57 -16.83
C VAL A 20 36.37 -1.67 -15.41
N ALA A 21 37.65 -2.02 -15.28
CA ALA A 21 38.34 -2.05 -13.99
C ALA A 21 38.40 -0.67 -13.32
N HIS A 22 38.63 0.40 -14.10
CA HIS A 22 38.69 1.77 -13.58
C HIS A 22 37.30 2.34 -13.22
N MET A 23 36.27 2.06 -14.03
CA MET A 23 34.93 2.61 -13.81
C MET A 23 34.09 1.85 -12.78
N THR A 24 34.35 0.55 -12.56
CA THR A 24 33.55 -0.27 -11.63
C THR A 24 33.60 0.27 -10.18
N PRO A 25 34.76 0.60 -9.59
CA PRO A 25 34.83 1.18 -8.23
C PRO A 25 34.13 2.54 -8.13
N LEU A 26 34.28 3.40 -9.14
CA LEU A 26 33.68 4.74 -9.17
C LEU A 26 32.14 4.69 -9.24
N ILE A 27 31.59 3.79 -10.07
CA ILE A 27 30.14 3.57 -10.15
C ILE A 27 29.62 2.93 -8.85
N ARG A 28 30.36 1.97 -8.26
CA ARG A 28 29.97 1.34 -6.99
C ARG A 28 29.92 2.37 -5.86
N LYS A 29 30.94 3.23 -5.75
CA LYS A 29 30.97 4.35 -4.79
C LYS A 29 29.77 5.30 -5.01
N ARG A 30 29.59 5.80 -6.24
CA ARG A 30 28.50 6.73 -6.57
C ARG A 30 27.10 6.14 -6.33
N ALA A 31 26.94 4.82 -6.50
CA ALA A 31 25.69 4.13 -6.20
C ALA A 31 25.42 4.02 -4.69
N CYS A 32 26.43 3.72 -3.86
CA CYS A 32 26.31 3.78 -2.41
C CYS A 32 26.02 5.22 -1.92
N ASP A 33 26.73 6.21 -2.46
CA ASP A 33 26.54 7.64 -2.14
C ASP A 33 25.11 8.12 -2.46
N LEU A 34 24.48 7.59 -3.52
CA LEU A 34 23.10 7.92 -3.92
C LEU A 34 22.01 7.12 -3.20
N ALA A 35 22.34 5.93 -2.69
CA ALA A 35 21.37 5.05 -2.01
C ALA A 35 21.29 5.29 -0.50
N GLY A 36 22.17 6.12 0.07
CA GLY A 36 22.26 6.38 1.52
C GLY A 36 22.60 5.14 2.36
N SER A 37 22.98 4.03 1.72
CA SER A 37 23.06 2.70 2.35
C SER A 37 24.30 1.92 1.89
N ASN A 38 25.01 1.34 2.86
CA ASN A 38 26.21 0.52 2.64
C ASN A 38 25.84 -0.92 2.19
N CYS A 39 25.31 -1.07 0.97
CA CYS A 39 25.01 -2.40 0.42
C CYS A 39 26.29 -3.16 0.01
N ARG A 40 26.87 -3.94 0.95
CA ARG A 40 27.75 -5.07 0.62
C ARG A 40 26.93 -6.35 0.47
N HIS A 41 27.35 -7.23 -0.43
CA HIS A 41 26.72 -8.52 -0.73
C HIS A 41 27.73 -9.67 -0.58
N GLU A 42 28.55 -9.58 0.46
CA GLU A 42 29.41 -10.63 0.97
C GLU A 42 29.02 -10.80 2.44
N THR A 43 28.71 -12.04 2.85
CA THR A 43 28.38 -12.50 4.22
C THR A 43 28.25 -11.40 5.28
N LEU A 44 27.00 -11.06 5.62
CA LEU A 44 26.64 -10.07 6.65
C LEU A 44 27.42 -10.30 7.96
N SER A 45 28.48 -9.54 8.17
CA SER A 45 28.98 -9.24 9.51
C SER A 45 27.91 -8.37 10.18
N PHE A 46 27.23 -8.89 11.20
CA PHE A 46 26.02 -8.33 11.83
C PHE A 46 26.19 -6.98 12.56
N ASP A 47 27.35 -6.32 12.41
CA ASP A 47 27.82 -5.22 13.26
C ASP A 47 27.49 -3.79 12.77
N SER A 48 26.66 -3.61 11.73
CA SER A 48 26.23 -2.27 11.29
C SER A 48 24.76 -1.98 11.61
N GLU A 49 24.57 -1.43 12.81
CA GLU A 49 23.43 -0.64 13.32
C GLU A 49 22.32 -0.26 12.31
N CYS A 50 21.47 -1.23 11.97
CA CYS A 50 20.11 -0.96 11.52
C CYS A 50 19.18 -1.28 12.69
N ASP A 51 18.97 -0.30 13.57
CA ASP A 51 18.12 -0.40 14.78
C ASP A 51 16.62 -0.33 14.42
N VAL A 52 16.23 -1.17 13.46
CA VAL A 52 14.87 -1.35 12.96
C VAL A 52 14.12 -2.26 13.94
N SER A 53 12.90 -1.89 14.33
CA SER A 53 12.10 -2.70 15.25
C SER A 53 11.71 -4.06 14.66
N LEU A 54 11.33 -5.02 15.50
CA LEU A 54 10.91 -6.35 15.06
C LEU A 54 9.71 -6.29 14.09
N SER A 55 8.75 -5.41 14.36
CA SER A 55 7.58 -5.20 13.50
C SER A 55 7.99 -4.62 12.15
N GLU A 56 8.76 -3.53 12.13
CA GLU A 56 9.25 -2.92 10.89
C GLU A 56 10.13 -3.88 10.07
N HIS A 57 10.96 -4.71 10.73
CA HIS A 57 11.75 -5.74 10.05
C HIS A 57 10.84 -6.77 9.37
N LEU A 58 9.94 -7.42 10.12
CA LEU A 58 9.09 -8.47 9.56
C LEU A 58 8.14 -7.92 8.49
N VAL A 59 7.57 -6.74 8.71
CA VAL A 59 6.74 -6.05 7.71
C VAL A 59 7.59 -5.74 6.46
N GLY A 60 8.78 -5.15 6.62
CA GLY A 60 9.70 -4.85 5.51
C GLY A 60 10.20 -6.08 4.74
N ARG A 61 10.28 -7.26 5.38
CA ARG A 61 10.53 -8.56 4.72
C ARG A 61 9.31 -9.07 3.95
N SER A 62 8.13 -8.91 4.56
CA SER A 62 6.85 -9.33 3.98
C SER A 62 6.37 -8.43 2.84
N GLU A 63 6.88 -7.21 2.73
CA GLU A 63 6.70 -6.35 1.56
C GLU A 63 7.83 -6.57 0.55
N CYS A 64 7.56 -6.28 -0.73
CA CYS A 64 8.63 -6.26 -1.73
C CYS A 64 9.35 -4.91 -1.74
N GLY A 65 9.96 -4.53 -0.61
CA GLY A 65 10.50 -3.19 -0.38
C GLY A 65 9.43 -2.11 -0.54
N SER A 66 9.77 -0.96 -1.14
CA SER A 66 8.86 0.19 -1.36
C SER A 66 7.66 -0.05 -2.30
N SER A 67 7.35 -1.33 -2.59
CA SER A 67 6.31 -1.78 -3.53
C SER A 67 5.31 -2.76 -2.89
N GLY A 68 4.60 -2.30 -1.85
CA GLY A 68 3.20 -2.71 -1.67
C GLY A 68 2.45 -2.53 -3.01
N SER A 69 1.58 -3.47 -3.39
CA SER A 69 1.01 -3.57 -4.74
C SER A 69 0.36 -2.26 -5.21
N ALA A 70 -0.53 -1.69 -4.40
CA ALA A 70 -1.13 -0.38 -4.62
C ALA A 70 -0.07 0.73 -4.60
N ALA A 71 0.75 0.81 -3.53
CA ALA A 71 1.73 1.87 -3.34
C ALA A 71 2.77 2.04 -4.48
N LEU A 72 3.09 0.99 -5.25
CA LEU A 72 3.90 1.14 -6.47
C LEU A 72 3.09 1.67 -7.65
N ILE A 73 1.86 1.19 -7.82
CA ILE A 73 0.95 1.63 -8.89
C ILE A 73 0.60 3.10 -8.71
N ASP A 74 0.16 3.48 -7.52
CA ASP A 74 -0.23 4.85 -7.18
C ASP A 74 0.92 5.82 -7.41
N LYS A 75 2.14 5.49 -6.94
CA LYS A 75 3.33 6.31 -7.17
C LYS A 75 3.70 6.39 -8.65
N VAL A 76 3.61 5.31 -9.42
CA VAL A 76 3.90 5.36 -10.86
C VAL A 76 2.89 6.23 -11.60
N GLU A 77 1.60 6.19 -11.25
CA GLU A 77 0.59 7.08 -11.82
C GLU A 77 0.73 8.55 -11.36
N GLU A 78 1.16 8.78 -10.11
CA GLU A 78 1.47 10.11 -9.57
C GLU A 78 2.65 10.75 -10.31
N TYR A 79 3.76 10.02 -10.48
CA TYR A 79 4.95 10.51 -11.19
C TYR A 79 4.77 10.54 -12.73
N PHE A 80 3.92 9.68 -13.29
CA PHE A 80 3.65 9.59 -14.72
C PHE A 80 2.14 9.57 -14.98
N PRO A 81 1.46 10.73 -15.02
CA PRO A 81 -0.01 10.79 -15.20
C PRO A 81 -0.52 10.21 -16.52
N ASP A 82 0.34 10.10 -17.54
CA ASP A 82 0.02 9.43 -18.81
C ASP A 82 0.14 7.90 -18.75
N VAL A 83 0.54 7.33 -17.60
CA VAL A 83 0.60 5.90 -17.33
C VAL A 83 -0.59 5.48 -16.45
N VAL A 84 -0.98 4.21 -16.58
CA VAL A 84 -1.90 3.51 -15.69
C VAL A 84 -1.32 2.13 -15.35
N GLY A 85 -1.51 1.66 -14.12
CA GLY A 85 -1.05 0.36 -13.65
C GLY A 85 -2.19 -0.59 -13.25
N ALA A 86 -1.91 -1.88 -13.15
CA ALA A 86 -2.82 -2.85 -12.52
C ALA A 86 -2.01 -3.96 -11.83
N ALA A 87 -2.47 -4.39 -10.65
CA ALA A 87 -2.02 -5.62 -10.02
C ALA A 87 -2.94 -6.75 -10.47
N LEU A 88 -2.37 -7.77 -11.11
CA LEU A 88 -3.08 -8.93 -11.63
C LEU A 88 -2.67 -10.15 -10.78
N PRO A 89 -3.47 -10.51 -9.75
CA PRO A 89 -3.16 -11.62 -8.85
C PRO A 89 -3.22 -12.95 -9.58
N ILE A 90 -2.37 -13.90 -9.17
CA ILE A 90 -2.20 -15.19 -9.86
C ILE A 90 -3.00 -16.31 -9.16
N GLY A 91 -3.41 -16.11 -7.91
CA GLY A 91 -3.89 -17.16 -7.01
C GLY A 91 -5.36 -17.56 -7.06
N THR A 92 -6.26 -16.82 -7.73
CA THR A 92 -7.71 -17.15 -7.77
C THR A 92 -8.16 -17.77 -9.08
N GLN A 93 -7.73 -17.19 -10.20
CA GLN A 93 -7.73 -17.76 -11.55
C GLN A 93 -6.95 -16.76 -12.42
N LEU A 94 -5.77 -17.14 -12.92
CA LEU A 94 -5.26 -16.44 -14.10
C LEU A 94 -6.33 -16.57 -15.20
N PRO A 95 -6.64 -15.49 -15.95
CA PRO A 95 -7.37 -15.62 -17.21
C PRO A 95 -6.45 -16.27 -18.25
N MET A 96 -6.23 -17.57 -18.08
CA MET A 96 -5.53 -18.47 -19.01
C MET A 96 -6.46 -18.76 -20.20
N GLU A 97 -6.87 -17.70 -20.91
CA GLU A 97 -7.32 -17.79 -22.30
C GLU A 97 -6.19 -18.29 -23.23
N LYS A 98 -4.96 -18.36 -22.70
CA LYS A 98 -3.78 -18.96 -23.31
C LYS A 98 -3.18 -19.98 -22.35
N ASP A 99 -2.76 -21.12 -22.88
CA ASP A 99 -2.15 -22.24 -22.14
C ASP A 99 -0.72 -21.93 -21.62
N SER A 100 -0.30 -20.67 -21.59
CA SER A 100 1.06 -20.23 -21.30
C SER A 100 1.10 -18.85 -20.62
N VAL A 101 1.82 -18.80 -19.50
CA VAL A 101 2.15 -17.55 -18.78
C VAL A 101 3.03 -16.67 -19.65
N LEU A 102 3.98 -17.24 -20.41
CA LEU A 102 4.83 -16.47 -21.31
C LEU A 102 4.07 -15.87 -22.49
N GLU A 103 3.12 -16.58 -23.10
CA GLU A 103 2.28 -16.02 -24.17
C GLU A 103 1.34 -14.90 -23.67
N TRP A 104 0.96 -14.96 -22.39
CA TRP A 104 0.20 -13.92 -21.71
C TRP A 104 1.08 -12.68 -21.47
N VAL A 105 2.28 -12.84 -20.88
CA VAL A 105 3.24 -11.73 -20.67
C VAL A 105 3.69 -11.11 -22.00
N ALA A 106 4.00 -11.93 -23.01
CA ALA A 106 4.34 -11.47 -24.35
C ALA A 106 3.18 -10.74 -25.03
N GLY A 107 1.93 -11.05 -24.69
CA GLY A 107 0.76 -10.29 -25.12
C GLY A 107 0.79 -8.86 -24.59
N TRP A 108 0.96 -8.69 -23.27
CA TRP A 108 1.09 -7.36 -22.67
C TRP A 108 2.26 -6.55 -23.23
N ILE A 109 3.42 -7.16 -23.42
CA ILE A 109 4.59 -6.48 -24.00
C ILE A 109 4.33 -6.04 -25.45
N LYS A 110 3.61 -6.83 -26.25
CA LYS A 110 3.19 -6.44 -27.62
C LYS A 110 2.19 -5.29 -27.63
N ASP A 111 1.33 -5.21 -26.61
CA ASP A 111 0.32 -4.15 -26.42
C ASP A 111 0.90 -2.88 -25.75
N GLU A 112 2.22 -2.74 -25.73
CA GLU A 112 3.01 -1.64 -25.11
C GLU A 112 2.94 -1.58 -23.56
N GLY A 113 2.59 -2.69 -22.91
CA GLY A 113 2.63 -2.85 -21.46
C GLY A 113 4.00 -3.31 -20.93
N ALA A 114 4.52 -2.60 -19.92
CA ALA A 114 5.66 -3.04 -19.11
C ALA A 114 5.17 -3.96 -17.99
N VAL A 115 5.70 -5.17 -17.92
CA VAL A 115 5.29 -6.19 -16.93
C VAL A 115 6.34 -6.33 -15.84
N CYS A 116 5.93 -6.19 -14.58
CA CYS A 116 6.75 -6.46 -13.41
C CYS A 116 6.14 -7.64 -12.65
N VAL A 117 6.90 -8.71 -12.48
CA VAL A 117 6.46 -9.92 -11.79
C VAL A 117 6.91 -9.88 -10.33
N THR A 118 5.99 -10.04 -9.40
CA THR A 118 6.25 -10.19 -7.96
C THR A 118 6.05 -11.65 -7.60
N TYR A 119 7.04 -12.28 -6.95
CA TYR A 119 7.04 -13.72 -6.71
C TYR A 119 7.83 -14.11 -5.46
N ASN A 120 7.49 -15.27 -4.90
CA ASN A 120 8.20 -15.83 -3.74
C ASN A 120 9.27 -16.82 -4.23
N ARG A 121 10.56 -16.51 -3.99
CA ARG A 121 11.68 -17.40 -4.36
C ARG A 121 11.77 -18.67 -3.50
N GLN A 122 11.11 -18.74 -2.36
CA GLN A 122 11.14 -19.88 -1.45
C GLN A 122 10.45 -21.12 -2.04
N ASN A 123 9.46 -20.93 -2.92
CA ASN A 123 8.67 -22.02 -3.48
C ASN A 123 9.40 -22.91 -4.48
N ALA A 124 10.46 -22.42 -5.13
CA ALA A 124 11.33 -23.23 -5.97
C ALA A 124 12.76 -23.35 -5.41
N TYR A 125 12.89 -23.25 -4.08
CA TYR A 125 14.10 -23.68 -3.38
C TYR A 125 14.08 -25.20 -3.24
N ASP A 126 15.04 -25.88 -3.85
CA ASP A 126 15.15 -27.34 -3.93
C ASP A 126 15.97 -27.97 -2.80
N GLY A 127 16.62 -27.16 -1.97
CA GLY A 127 17.43 -27.60 -0.82
C GLY A 127 18.94 -27.46 -1.01
N ASP A 128 19.41 -27.25 -2.24
CA ASP A 128 20.85 -27.35 -2.59
C ASP A 128 21.61 -26.01 -2.55
N GLU A 129 20.94 -24.86 -2.56
CA GLU A 129 21.58 -23.55 -2.29
C GLU A 129 21.87 -23.38 -0.78
N THR A 130 22.83 -22.53 -0.40
CA THR A 130 23.23 -22.34 1.01
C THR A 130 22.36 -21.37 1.82
N ALA A 131 21.25 -20.88 1.24
CA ALA A 131 20.42 -19.83 1.84
C ALA A 131 19.04 -19.73 1.17
N ILE A 132 17.97 -20.04 1.90
CA ILE A 132 16.60 -19.70 1.47
C ILE A 132 16.47 -18.16 1.36
N PRO A 133 16.06 -17.60 0.21
CA PRO A 133 15.76 -16.17 0.09
C PRO A 133 14.56 -15.81 0.96
N ASP A 134 14.72 -14.83 1.84
CA ASP A 134 13.81 -14.46 2.94
C ASP A 134 13.01 -13.18 2.66
N CYS A 135 12.76 -12.89 1.38
CA CYS A 135 12.00 -11.73 0.94
C CYS A 135 11.25 -12.00 -0.37
N TRP A 136 10.19 -11.21 -0.58
CA TRP A 136 9.50 -11.12 -1.85
C TRP A 136 10.37 -10.40 -2.89
N HIS A 137 10.35 -10.89 -4.12
CA HIS A 137 11.09 -10.27 -5.23
C HIS A 137 10.14 -9.77 -6.31
N ALA A 138 10.28 -8.49 -6.67
CA ALA A 138 9.66 -7.87 -7.83
C ALA A 138 10.73 -7.58 -8.89
N GLN A 139 10.52 -8.06 -10.11
CA GLN A 139 11.44 -7.87 -11.23
C GLN A 139 10.67 -7.52 -12.51
N THR A 140 11.17 -6.56 -13.28
CA THR A 140 10.60 -6.24 -14.59
C THR A 140 10.96 -7.32 -15.60
N VAL A 141 9.97 -7.88 -16.28
CA VAL A 141 10.16 -8.72 -17.47
C VAL A 141 10.34 -7.80 -18.66
N PHE A 142 11.53 -7.78 -19.25
CA PHE A 142 11.86 -6.86 -20.35
C PHE A 142 11.87 -7.53 -21.73
N SER A 143 11.91 -8.86 -21.78
CA SER A 143 11.70 -9.65 -23.01
C SER A 143 11.21 -11.05 -22.68
N VAL A 144 10.46 -11.64 -23.63
CA VAL A 144 10.01 -13.03 -23.60
C VAL A 144 10.43 -13.68 -24.92
N ASP A 145 11.03 -14.86 -24.83
CA ASP A 145 11.30 -15.75 -25.94
C ASP A 145 10.28 -16.91 -25.88
N LEU A 146 9.40 -16.98 -26.88
CA LEU A 146 8.35 -18.00 -26.97
C LEU A 146 8.85 -19.30 -27.62
N GLU A 147 9.98 -19.28 -28.33
CA GLU A 147 10.57 -20.46 -28.96
C GLU A 147 11.35 -21.26 -27.90
N GLU A 148 12.20 -20.57 -27.14
CA GLU A 148 12.97 -21.15 -26.02
C GLU A 148 12.16 -21.27 -24.72
N ARG A 149 10.91 -20.76 -24.68
CA ARG A 149 10.04 -20.64 -23.50
C ARG A 149 10.76 -20.02 -22.28
N THR A 150 11.38 -18.86 -22.49
CA THR A 150 12.04 -18.10 -21.42
C THR A 150 11.56 -16.65 -21.31
N ALA A 151 11.67 -16.09 -20.10
CA ALA A 151 11.59 -14.65 -19.85
C ALA A 151 12.95 -14.13 -19.42
N SER A 152 13.27 -12.88 -19.76
CA SER A 152 14.41 -12.15 -19.21
C SER A 152 13.94 -11.09 -18.22
N LEU A 153 14.45 -11.17 -17.00
CA LEU A 153 14.04 -10.35 -15.86
C LEU A 153 15.17 -9.43 -15.40
N THR A 154 14.83 -8.30 -14.80
CA THR A 154 15.79 -7.33 -14.25
C THR A 154 16.15 -7.58 -12.78
N ASN A 155 17.44 -7.47 -12.46
CA ASN A 155 18.05 -7.37 -11.12
C ASN A 155 18.14 -8.66 -10.24
N PRO A 156 19.20 -9.49 -10.41
CA PRO A 156 20.19 -9.46 -11.48
C PRO A 156 19.54 -9.82 -12.82
N MET A 157 20.22 -9.57 -13.95
CA MET A 157 19.70 -10.01 -15.25
C MET A 157 19.68 -11.54 -15.29
N LYS A 158 18.51 -12.13 -15.09
CA LYS A 158 18.29 -13.58 -15.10
C LYS A 158 17.38 -13.94 -16.28
N VAL A 159 17.74 -15.01 -16.98
CA VAL A 159 16.83 -15.72 -17.88
C VAL A 159 16.18 -16.81 -17.06
N MET A 160 14.85 -16.86 -17.04
CA MET A 160 14.06 -17.85 -16.32
C MET A 160 13.20 -18.61 -17.32
N THR A 161 13.11 -19.93 -17.16
CA THR A 161 12.17 -20.72 -17.94
C THR A 161 10.74 -20.40 -17.52
N GLU A 162 9.77 -20.73 -18.37
CA GLU A 162 8.38 -20.69 -17.98
C GLU A 162 8.09 -21.60 -16.77
N GLU A 163 8.74 -22.76 -16.69
CA GLU A 163 8.58 -23.67 -15.55
C GLU A 163 9.07 -23.03 -14.25
N ASP A 164 10.22 -22.34 -14.27
CA ASP A 164 10.71 -21.58 -13.11
C ASP A 164 9.67 -20.54 -12.67
N LEU A 165 9.17 -19.72 -13.61
CA LEU A 165 8.13 -18.74 -13.31
C LEU A 165 6.88 -19.41 -12.73
N VAL A 166 6.39 -20.48 -13.35
CA VAL A 166 5.21 -21.25 -12.89
C VAL A 166 5.45 -21.96 -11.54
N ARG A 167 6.69 -22.15 -11.09
CA ARG A 167 6.99 -22.60 -9.71
C ARG A 167 6.99 -21.46 -8.70
N PHE A 168 7.40 -20.25 -9.09
CA PHE A 168 7.48 -19.09 -8.20
C PHE A 168 6.16 -18.27 -8.07
N LEU A 169 5.24 -18.44 -9.02
CA LEU A 169 4.01 -17.62 -9.14
C LEU A 169 2.74 -18.16 -8.46
N PRO A 170 2.48 -19.47 -8.35
CA PRO A 170 1.43 -19.99 -7.49
C PRO A 170 2.04 -20.23 -6.10
N SER A 171 2.15 -19.16 -5.31
CA SER A 171 2.42 -19.25 -3.88
C SER A 171 1.24 -18.68 -3.11
N GLU A 172 0.96 -19.27 -1.95
CA GLU A 172 0.24 -18.56 -0.90
C GLU A 172 0.97 -17.25 -0.58
N PRO A 173 0.27 -16.20 -0.11
CA PRO A 173 0.86 -14.92 0.28
C PRO A 173 1.58 -15.06 1.64
N ILE A 174 2.52 -16.00 1.72
CA ILE A 174 3.24 -16.43 2.92
C ILE A 174 4.74 -16.38 2.64
N LEU A 175 5.50 -15.93 3.63
CA LEU A 175 6.96 -15.85 3.62
C LEU A 175 7.53 -16.48 4.89
N LYS A 176 8.64 -17.19 4.77
CA LYS A 176 9.41 -17.74 5.88
C LYS A 176 10.62 -16.85 6.16
N VAL A 177 10.59 -16.07 7.24
CA VAL A 177 11.77 -15.32 7.72
C VAL A 177 12.55 -16.22 8.67
N ARG A 178 13.88 -16.21 8.61
CA ARG A 178 14.70 -17.08 9.47
C ARG A 178 14.55 -16.68 10.94
N ALA A 179 14.46 -17.66 11.82
CA ALA A 179 14.25 -17.42 13.24
C ALA A 179 15.44 -16.65 13.86
N ASN A 180 16.68 -16.92 13.43
CA ASN A 180 17.85 -16.16 13.89
C ASN A 180 17.75 -14.64 13.62
N GLU A 181 17.24 -14.22 12.46
CA GLU A 181 17.05 -12.80 12.15
C GLU A 181 15.90 -12.17 12.94
N ALA A 182 14.76 -12.86 13.01
CA ALA A 182 13.62 -12.40 13.79
C ALA A 182 13.97 -12.27 15.28
N LEU A 183 14.65 -13.27 15.85
CA LEU A 183 15.13 -13.25 17.23
C LEU A 183 16.21 -12.19 17.45
N PHE A 184 17.09 -11.92 16.46
CA PHE A 184 18.04 -10.81 16.54
C PHE A 184 17.31 -9.47 16.71
N HIS A 185 16.26 -9.19 15.91
CA HIS A 185 15.47 -7.97 16.10
C HIS A 185 14.64 -7.99 17.40
N ALA A 186 14.23 -9.17 17.89
CA ALA A 186 13.54 -9.34 19.17
C ALA A 186 14.47 -9.28 20.41
N ARG A 187 15.81 -9.31 20.26
CA ARG A 187 16.78 -9.58 21.35
C ARG A 187 16.71 -8.67 22.58
N ARG A 188 16.11 -7.48 22.45
CA ARG A 188 15.91 -6.51 23.53
C ARG A 188 14.46 -6.39 24.04
N MET A 189 13.50 -7.02 23.38
CA MET A 189 12.08 -6.98 23.71
C MET A 189 11.75 -7.98 24.82
N THR A 190 10.78 -7.70 25.68
CA THR A 190 10.15 -8.71 26.57
C THR A 190 9.07 -9.49 25.83
N ASP A 191 8.56 -10.57 26.41
CA ASP A 191 7.44 -11.32 25.80
C ASP A 191 6.16 -10.48 25.81
N GLU A 192 6.02 -9.58 26.79
CA GLU A 192 4.96 -8.59 26.89
C GLU A 192 5.08 -7.53 25.77
N ASP A 193 6.30 -7.09 25.44
CA ASP A 193 6.52 -6.19 24.29
C ASP A 193 6.18 -6.87 22.96
N ILE A 194 6.51 -8.17 22.80
CA ILE A 194 6.15 -8.94 21.60
C ILE A 194 4.63 -9.13 21.48
N LYS A 195 3.93 -9.42 22.60
CA LYS A 195 2.45 -9.46 22.65
C LYS A 195 1.81 -8.10 22.38
N GLY A 196 2.52 -7.00 22.65
CA GLY A 196 2.08 -5.64 22.41
C GLY A 196 2.24 -5.16 20.96
N ILE A 197 2.82 -5.95 20.06
CA ILE A 197 2.97 -5.57 18.65
C ILE A 197 1.60 -5.54 17.96
N VAL A 198 1.25 -4.37 17.41
CA VAL A 198 0.10 -4.21 16.52
C VAL A 198 0.56 -4.50 15.08
N TRP A 199 0.07 -5.61 14.51
CA TRP A 199 0.40 -6.01 13.15
C TRP A 199 -0.44 -5.29 12.07
N PRO A 200 0.01 -5.20 10.81
CA PRO A 200 -0.68 -4.42 9.77
C PRO A 200 -2.08 -4.89 9.38
N ASN A 201 -2.36 -6.19 9.49
CA ASN A 201 -3.65 -6.78 9.14
C ASN A 201 -3.92 -8.08 9.91
N GLU A 202 -5.18 -8.52 9.93
CA GLU A 202 -5.67 -9.66 10.72
C GLU A 202 -4.97 -10.98 10.42
N ARG A 203 -4.46 -11.19 9.18
CA ARG A 203 -3.75 -12.43 8.81
C ARG A 203 -2.49 -12.67 9.65
N TRP A 204 -1.86 -11.64 10.17
CA TRP A 204 -0.71 -11.79 11.08
C TRP A 204 -1.12 -12.45 12.40
N THR A 205 -2.33 -12.15 12.88
CA THR A 205 -2.95 -12.76 14.06
C THR A 205 -3.46 -14.17 13.74
N GLU A 206 -4.11 -14.38 12.59
CA GLU A 206 -4.53 -15.71 12.12
C GLU A 206 -3.35 -16.68 12.00
N MET A 207 -2.21 -16.20 11.50
CA MET A 207 -0.96 -16.96 11.37
C MET A 207 -0.15 -17.04 12.67
N GLN A 208 -0.66 -16.49 13.79
CA GLN A 208 -0.05 -16.61 15.12
C GLN A 208 1.44 -16.16 15.15
N VAL A 209 1.77 -15.08 14.44
CA VAL A 209 3.17 -14.61 14.31
C VAL A 209 3.77 -14.27 15.68
N THR A 210 2.96 -13.68 16.56
CA THR A 210 3.31 -13.38 17.95
C THR A 210 3.69 -14.65 18.73
N GLU A 211 2.89 -15.70 18.64
CA GLU A 211 3.08 -16.97 19.34
C GLU A 211 4.29 -17.73 18.79
N GLN A 212 4.51 -17.71 17.46
CA GLN A 212 5.71 -18.26 16.83
C GLN A 212 6.98 -17.59 17.40
N LEU A 213 7.02 -16.26 17.48
CA LEU A 213 8.16 -15.51 18.02
C LEU A 213 8.43 -15.85 19.50
N ILE A 214 7.38 -15.93 20.33
CA ILE A 214 7.51 -16.29 21.74
C ILE A 214 7.98 -17.73 21.91
N SER A 215 7.45 -18.67 21.12
CA SER A 215 7.88 -20.07 21.14
C SER A 215 9.35 -20.22 20.75
N LEU A 216 9.78 -19.55 19.68
CA LEU A 216 11.17 -19.54 19.24
C LEU A 216 12.09 -18.99 20.33
N ARG A 217 11.70 -17.87 20.95
CA ARG A 217 12.48 -17.25 22.03
C ARG A 217 12.58 -18.17 23.26
N ALA A 218 11.52 -18.90 23.61
CA ALA A 218 11.54 -19.86 24.70
C ALA A 218 12.51 -21.02 24.43
N THR A 219 12.57 -21.50 23.17
CA THR A 219 13.55 -22.50 22.71
C THR A 219 14.98 -21.96 22.76
N TYR A 220 15.21 -20.75 22.24
CA TYR A 220 16.53 -20.11 22.09
C TYR A 220 16.73 -18.98 23.12
N SER A 221 16.62 -19.33 24.41
CA SER A 221 16.55 -18.35 25.51
C SER A 221 17.91 -17.85 26.02
N GLY A 222 19.03 -18.45 25.61
CA GLY A 222 20.37 -17.91 25.88
C GLY A 222 20.69 -16.65 25.06
N VAL A 223 21.55 -15.80 25.61
CA VAL A 223 21.87 -14.45 25.08
C VAL A 223 22.36 -14.48 23.62
N ASP A 224 23.02 -15.56 23.21
CA ASP A 224 23.55 -15.77 21.86
C ASP A 224 22.94 -16.99 21.13
N ASP A 225 21.96 -17.68 21.74
CA ASP A 225 21.40 -18.93 21.21
C ASP A 225 20.62 -18.71 19.90
N TRP A 226 20.12 -17.49 19.66
CA TRP A 226 19.47 -17.09 18.41
C TRP A 226 20.34 -17.34 17.17
N VAL A 227 21.67 -17.32 17.29
CA VAL A 227 22.59 -17.68 16.18
C VAL A 227 22.40 -19.13 15.73
N THR A 228 21.99 -20.02 16.65
CA THR A 228 21.73 -21.44 16.36
C THR A 228 20.33 -21.70 15.77
N ALA A 229 19.44 -20.70 15.77
CA ALA A 229 18.10 -20.77 15.18
C ALA A 229 18.09 -20.58 13.64
N GLY A 230 19.19 -20.91 12.96
CA GLY A 230 19.35 -20.69 11.52
C GLY A 230 18.48 -21.59 10.64
N ASP A 231 18.10 -22.76 11.16
CA ASP A 231 17.28 -23.78 10.47
C ASP A 231 15.77 -23.67 10.80
N GLU A 232 15.39 -22.79 11.74
CA GLU A 232 13.99 -22.53 12.09
C GLU A 232 13.49 -21.23 11.45
N PHE A 233 12.16 -21.07 11.35
CA PHE A 233 11.55 -19.97 10.60
C PHE A 233 10.31 -19.41 11.30
N VAL A 234 10.14 -18.09 11.25
CA VAL A 234 8.87 -17.41 11.48
C VAL A 234 8.12 -17.36 10.15
N THR A 235 6.89 -17.86 10.12
CA THR A 235 6.02 -17.86 8.95
C THR A 235 5.08 -16.67 9.04
N ILE A 236 5.23 -15.69 8.15
CA ILE A 236 4.48 -14.42 8.14
C ILE A 236 3.68 -14.26 6.84
N PRO A 237 2.52 -13.57 6.84
CA PRO A 237 1.81 -13.23 5.61
C PRO A 237 2.50 -12.07 4.87
N TYR A 238 2.20 -11.92 3.59
CA TYR A 238 2.51 -10.70 2.81
C TYR A 238 1.76 -9.50 3.42
N ALA A 239 2.46 -8.42 3.81
CA ALA A 239 1.83 -7.23 4.41
C ALA A 239 1.38 -6.17 3.39
N GLY A 240 1.48 -6.43 2.09
CA GLY A 240 1.10 -5.46 1.06
C GLY A 240 -0.29 -4.86 1.29
N THR A 241 -0.41 -3.57 0.98
CA THR A 241 -1.32 -2.61 1.62
C THR A 241 -2.81 -2.74 1.25
N GLY A 242 -3.45 -3.86 1.58
CA GLY A 242 -4.92 -3.96 1.67
C GLY A 242 -5.61 -4.89 0.68
N GLU A 243 -4.88 -5.51 -0.24
CA GLU A 243 -5.42 -6.53 -1.15
C GLU A 243 -4.68 -7.85 -0.90
N GLY A 244 -5.37 -9.00 -1.02
CA GLY A 244 -4.82 -10.34 -0.80
C GLY A 244 -3.82 -10.82 -1.87
N VAL A 245 -3.09 -9.89 -2.50
CA VAL A 245 -2.18 -10.11 -3.62
C VAL A 245 -0.91 -10.76 -3.10
N GLY A 246 -0.81 -12.09 -3.25
CA GLY A 246 0.47 -12.80 -3.17
C GLY A 246 1.33 -12.51 -4.41
N PRO A 247 1.91 -13.53 -5.06
CA PRO A 247 2.52 -13.33 -6.36
C PRO A 247 1.53 -12.72 -7.36
N CYS A 248 2.02 -11.76 -8.12
CA CYS A 248 1.23 -11.03 -9.10
C CYS A 248 2.06 -10.52 -10.26
N PHE A 249 1.39 -10.31 -11.39
CA PHE A 249 1.90 -9.47 -12.44
C PHE A 249 1.37 -8.06 -12.26
N ARG A 250 2.28 -7.10 -12.08
CA ARG A 250 1.99 -5.68 -12.11
C ARG A 250 2.25 -5.19 -13.53
N VAL A 251 1.21 -4.74 -14.23
CA VAL A 251 1.33 -4.26 -15.60
C VAL A 251 1.18 -2.75 -15.58
N PHE A 252 2.06 -2.03 -16.28
CA PHE A 252 2.04 -0.58 -16.45
C PHE A 252 2.01 -0.27 -17.94
N ALA A 253 1.12 0.63 -18.36
CA ALA A 253 0.99 1.01 -19.76
C ALA A 253 0.64 2.49 -19.89
N LYS A 254 0.93 3.10 -21.04
CA LYS A 254 0.40 4.43 -21.34
C LYS A 254 -1.12 4.36 -21.47
N ARG A 255 -1.84 5.33 -20.92
CA ARG A 255 -3.32 5.37 -20.95
C ARG A 255 -3.89 5.28 -22.37
N ASP A 256 -3.17 5.79 -23.37
CA ASP A 256 -3.55 5.76 -24.79
C ASP A 256 -3.13 4.49 -25.55
N SER A 257 -2.36 3.57 -24.94
CA SER A 257 -1.99 2.30 -25.57
C SER A 257 -3.06 1.22 -25.39
N VAL A 258 -2.97 0.16 -26.19
CA VAL A 258 -3.87 -1.02 -26.10
C VAL A 258 -3.83 -1.63 -24.70
N ALA A 259 -2.66 -1.77 -24.10
CA ALA A 259 -2.54 -2.26 -22.72
C ALA A 259 -3.15 -1.28 -21.70
N GLY A 260 -3.01 0.04 -21.89
CA GLY A 260 -3.61 1.03 -20.99
C GLY A 260 -5.13 1.01 -21.01
N GLN A 261 -5.73 0.94 -22.19
CA GLN A 261 -7.19 0.77 -22.35
C GLN A 261 -7.68 -0.54 -21.71
N ARG A 262 -6.95 -1.66 -21.92
CA ARG A 262 -7.25 -2.94 -21.27
C ARG A 262 -7.19 -2.87 -19.74
N ILE A 263 -6.24 -2.12 -19.17
CA ILE A 263 -6.15 -1.88 -17.72
C ILE A 263 -7.34 -1.04 -17.22
N LEU A 264 -7.68 0.06 -17.91
CA LEU A 264 -8.78 0.95 -17.52
C LEU A 264 -10.13 0.20 -17.54
N SER A 265 -10.45 -0.50 -18.63
CA SER A 265 -11.68 -1.31 -18.70
C SER A 265 -11.71 -2.49 -17.73
N ALA A 266 -10.56 -2.97 -17.25
CA ALA A 266 -10.50 -3.96 -16.17
C ALA A 266 -10.75 -3.34 -14.80
N ARG A 267 -10.25 -2.12 -14.53
CA ARG A 267 -10.57 -1.36 -13.32
C ARG A 267 -12.06 -1.01 -13.26
N GLU A 268 -12.64 -0.47 -14.32
CA GLU A 268 -14.07 -0.12 -14.38
C GLU A 268 -14.98 -1.33 -14.07
N LYS A 269 -14.63 -2.51 -14.57
CA LYS A 269 -15.32 -3.78 -14.25
C LYS A 269 -15.07 -4.25 -12.81
N GLY A 270 -13.85 -4.09 -12.31
CA GLY A 270 -13.49 -4.44 -10.93
C GLY A 270 -14.19 -3.54 -9.91
N GLU A 271 -14.23 -2.22 -10.15
CA GLU A 271 -14.94 -1.24 -9.35
C GLU A 271 -16.46 -1.51 -9.36
N ALA A 272 -17.04 -1.89 -10.50
CA ALA A 272 -18.43 -2.32 -10.57
C ALA A 272 -18.70 -3.60 -9.75
N LEU A 273 -17.80 -4.60 -9.82
CA LEU A 273 -17.91 -5.85 -9.05
C LEU A 273 -17.76 -5.61 -7.54
N VAL A 274 -16.81 -4.76 -7.13
CA VAL A 274 -16.60 -4.38 -5.72
C VAL A 274 -17.79 -3.59 -5.19
N ALA A 275 -18.38 -2.70 -6.01
CA ALA A 275 -19.62 -2.02 -5.64
C ALA A 275 -20.80 -3.00 -5.47
N GLU A 276 -20.91 -4.01 -6.34
CA GLU A 276 -21.92 -5.07 -6.22
C GLU A 276 -21.72 -5.92 -4.95
N GLN A 277 -20.48 -6.31 -4.64
CA GLN A 277 -20.12 -7.07 -3.44
C GLN A 277 -20.33 -6.27 -2.14
N GLU A 278 -20.01 -4.97 -2.13
CA GLU A 278 -20.24 -4.11 -0.96
C GLU A 278 -21.74 -3.86 -0.75
N ILE A 279 -22.55 -3.81 -1.81
CA ILE A 279 -24.03 -3.82 -1.71
C ILE A 279 -24.53 -5.15 -1.14
N GLU A 280 -24.03 -6.29 -1.62
CA GLU A 280 -24.39 -7.63 -1.11
C GLU A 280 -24.07 -7.76 0.39
N LYS A 281 -22.86 -7.36 0.79
CA LYS A 281 -22.43 -7.32 2.20
C LYS A 281 -23.30 -6.40 3.06
N GLN A 282 -23.67 -5.22 2.57
CA GLN A 282 -24.58 -4.31 3.29
C GLN A 282 -26.00 -4.90 3.44
N VAL A 283 -26.48 -5.66 2.45
CA VAL A 283 -27.73 -6.41 2.53
C VAL A 283 -27.64 -7.53 3.58
N ASP A 284 -26.54 -8.28 3.62
CA ASP A 284 -26.31 -9.32 4.63
C ASP A 284 -26.18 -8.76 6.05
N GLU A 285 -25.47 -7.63 6.23
CA GLU A 285 -25.37 -6.95 7.52
C GLU A 285 -26.73 -6.44 8.03
N GLU A 286 -27.57 -5.87 7.16
CA GLU A 286 -28.93 -5.47 7.53
C GLU A 286 -29.84 -6.68 7.77
N LEU A 287 -29.73 -7.77 6.99
CA LEU A 287 -30.47 -9.00 7.23
C LEU A 287 -30.13 -9.59 8.61
N ALA A 288 -28.84 -9.65 8.96
CA ALA A 288 -28.38 -10.10 10.27
C ALA A 288 -28.88 -9.19 11.42
N ARG A 289 -28.96 -7.87 11.21
CA ARG A 289 -29.58 -6.94 12.17
C ARG A 289 -31.07 -7.20 12.36
N VAL A 290 -31.80 -7.43 11.27
CA VAL A 290 -33.24 -7.75 11.30
C VAL A 290 -33.49 -9.08 12.00
N GLU A 291 -32.70 -10.12 11.71
CA GLU A 291 -32.79 -11.42 12.39
C GLU A 291 -32.47 -11.31 13.90
N ALA A 292 -31.43 -10.56 14.27
CA ALA A 292 -31.09 -10.32 15.67
C ALA A 292 -32.21 -9.56 16.41
N ALA A 293 -32.80 -8.54 15.78
CA ALA A 293 -33.94 -7.80 16.33
C ALA A 293 -35.20 -8.66 16.46
N ALA A 294 -35.48 -9.52 15.48
CA ALA A 294 -36.59 -10.47 15.54
C ALA A 294 -36.40 -11.50 16.65
N LYS A 295 -35.17 -12.02 16.83
CA LYS A 295 -34.82 -12.93 17.92
C LYS A 295 -34.98 -12.27 19.29
N ALA A 296 -34.49 -11.05 19.47
CA ALA A 296 -34.64 -10.29 20.71
C ALA A 296 -36.12 -10.07 21.09
N LYS A 297 -36.96 -9.70 20.11
CA LYS A 297 -38.43 -9.59 20.32
C LYS A 297 -39.08 -10.93 20.68
N ALA A 298 -38.62 -12.04 20.10
CA ALA A 298 -39.11 -13.37 20.43
C ALA A 298 -38.73 -13.81 21.86
N GLU A 299 -37.52 -13.48 22.31
CA GLU A 299 -37.07 -13.70 23.69
C GLU A 299 -37.88 -12.85 24.69
N GLU A 300 -38.09 -11.56 24.42
CA GLU A 300 -38.95 -10.68 25.24
C GLU A 300 -40.40 -11.19 25.34
N ALA A 301 -40.96 -11.69 24.23
CA ALA A 301 -42.29 -12.30 24.21
C ALA A 301 -42.36 -13.61 25.03
N ALA A 302 -41.29 -14.42 25.00
CA ALA A 302 -41.19 -15.64 25.80
C ALA A 302 -41.09 -15.34 27.31
N GLU A 303 -40.29 -14.33 27.71
CA GLU A 303 -40.22 -13.88 29.10
C GLU A 303 -41.57 -13.37 29.61
N ARG A 304 -42.27 -12.54 28.83
CA ARG A 304 -43.63 -12.07 29.16
C ARG A 304 -44.62 -13.21 29.35
N LYS A 305 -44.56 -14.25 28.50
CA LYS A 305 -45.40 -15.45 28.61
C LYS A 305 -45.10 -16.24 29.88
N ASN A 306 -43.84 -16.39 30.24
CA ASN A 306 -43.41 -17.08 31.47
C ASN A 306 -43.83 -16.30 32.73
N ALA A 307 -43.70 -14.97 32.72
CA ALA A 307 -44.18 -14.11 33.81
C ALA A 307 -45.70 -14.19 34.01
N ALA A 308 -46.47 -14.22 32.91
CA ALA A 308 -47.92 -14.40 32.96
C ALA A 308 -48.32 -15.77 33.53
N ALA A 309 -47.61 -16.85 33.15
CA ALA A 309 -47.84 -18.19 33.69
C ALA A 309 -47.55 -18.28 35.19
N ALA A 310 -46.46 -17.65 35.66
CA ALA A 310 -46.13 -17.58 37.08
C ALA A 310 -47.20 -16.82 37.91
N LYS A 311 -47.72 -15.69 37.37
CA LYS A 311 -48.79 -14.91 38.00
C LYS A 311 -50.10 -15.71 38.09
N ALA A 312 -50.40 -16.56 37.10
CA ALA A 312 -51.55 -17.46 37.13
C ALA A 312 -51.41 -18.57 38.21
N ALA A 313 -50.24 -19.23 38.28
CA ALA A 313 -49.98 -20.27 39.27
C ALA A 313 -50.04 -19.76 40.73
N ALA A 314 -49.57 -18.52 40.97
CA ALA A 314 -49.69 -17.88 42.28
C ALA A 314 -51.16 -17.64 42.68
N ALA A 315 -52.02 -17.27 41.74
CA ALA A 315 -53.44 -17.04 41.98
C ALA A 315 -54.21 -18.34 42.32
N GLU A 316 -53.81 -19.49 41.76
CA GLU A 316 -54.42 -20.79 42.09
C GLU A 316 -54.06 -21.25 43.52
N GLN A 317 -52.84 -20.99 43.99
CA GLN A 317 -52.44 -21.31 45.36
C GLN A 317 -53.18 -20.48 46.42
N GLU A 318 -53.53 -19.24 46.09
CA GLU A 318 -54.25 -18.34 47.00
C GLU A 318 -55.71 -18.81 47.21
N VAL A 319 -56.41 -19.20 46.15
CA VAL A 319 -57.78 -19.74 46.22
C VAL A 319 -57.85 -21.04 47.04
N ALA A 320 -56.78 -21.86 47.02
CA ALA A 320 -56.71 -23.08 47.81
C ALA A 320 -56.60 -22.81 49.33
N LEU A 321 -56.10 -21.64 49.76
CA LEU A 321 -56.00 -21.26 51.17
C LEU A 321 -57.34 -20.81 51.75
N GLU A 322 -58.13 -20.03 51.00
CA GLU A 322 -59.43 -19.51 51.42
C GLU A 322 -60.44 -20.62 51.76
N LEU A 323 -60.44 -21.72 50.99
CA LEU A 323 -61.27 -22.90 51.24
C LEU A 323 -61.07 -23.49 52.65
N THR A 324 -59.83 -23.44 53.19
CA THR A 324 -59.51 -24.01 54.51
C THR A 324 -60.06 -23.21 55.69
N GLU A 325 -60.48 -21.96 55.48
CA GLU A 325 -61.03 -21.10 56.54
C GLU A 325 -62.52 -21.35 56.76
N VAL A 326 -63.26 -21.63 55.69
CA VAL A 326 -64.68 -22.00 55.74
C VAL A 326 -64.88 -23.35 56.46
N GLU A 327 -63.98 -24.31 56.25
CA GLU A 327 -64.00 -25.61 56.95
C GLU A 327 -63.74 -25.45 58.46
N LYS A 328 -62.81 -24.59 58.87
CA LYS A 328 -62.55 -24.28 60.29
C LYS A 328 -63.79 -23.68 60.97
N ALA A 329 -64.53 -22.82 60.29
CA ALA A 329 -65.75 -22.20 60.81
C ALA A 329 -66.86 -23.24 61.08
N ALA A 330 -67.02 -24.23 60.19
CA ALA A 330 -67.95 -25.33 60.39
C ALA A 330 -67.58 -26.19 61.61
N MET A 331 -66.28 -26.53 61.74
CA MET A 331 -65.76 -27.35 62.84
C MET A 331 -65.93 -26.68 64.22
N ILE A 332 -65.72 -25.36 64.30
CA ILE A 332 -65.92 -24.59 65.55
C ILE A 332 -67.39 -24.67 66.02
N LYS A 333 -68.34 -24.56 65.09
CA LYS A 333 -69.77 -24.64 65.39
C LYS A 333 -70.18 -26.04 65.88
N GLU A 334 -69.69 -27.09 65.23
CA GLU A 334 -69.98 -28.48 65.62
C GLU A 334 -69.48 -28.79 67.06
N VAL A 335 -68.29 -28.32 67.41
CA VAL A 335 -67.73 -28.46 68.77
C VAL A 335 -68.54 -27.68 69.81
N ALA A 336 -69.00 -26.47 69.49
CA ALA A 336 -69.83 -25.66 70.38
C ALA A 336 -71.22 -26.29 70.62
N GLU A 337 -71.87 -26.79 69.57
CA GLU A 337 -73.16 -27.50 69.67
C GLU A 337 -73.03 -28.78 70.52
N ALA A 338 -71.95 -29.55 70.36
CA ALA A 338 -71.69 -30.77 71.15
C ALA A 338 -71.48 -30.50 72.65
N GLU A 339 -70.68 -29.49 73.01
CA GLU A 339 -70.44 -29.17 74.44
C GLU A 339 -71.70 -28.55 75.09
N LYS A 340 -72.47 -27.76 74.33
CA LYS A 340 -73.78 -27.26 74.78
C LYS A 340 -74.77 -28.40 75.06
N GLU A 341 -74.82 -29.42 74.20
CA GLU A 341 -75.67 -30.59 74.43
C GLU A 341 -75.24 -31.36 75.69
N ARG A 342 -73.93 -31.56 75.88
CA ARG A 342 -73.36 -32.20 77.08
C ARG A 342 -73.73 -31.45 78.36
N LEU A 343 -73.58 -30.12 78.39
CA LEU A 343 -73.93 -29.31 79.55
C LEU A 343 -75.45 -29.31 79.82
N SER A 344 -76.29 -29.33 78.78
CA SER A 344 -77.75 -29.47 78.95
C SER A 344 -78.12 -30.82 79.57
N ARG A 345 -77.51 -31.93 79.12
CA ARG A 345 -77.74 -33.26 79.68
C ARG A 345 -77.33 -33.35 81.16
N LEU A 346 -76.22 -32.72 81.55
CA LEU A 346 -75.78 -32.62 82.95
C LEU A 346 -76.81 -31.82 83.78
N ARG A 347 -77.27 -30.68 83.25
CA ARG A 347 -78.27 -29.85 83.91
C ARG A 347 -79.60 -30.59 84.13
N ASP A 348 -80.06 -31.33 83.13
CA ASP A 348 -81.28 -32.15 83.22
C ASP A 348 -81.11 -33.38 84.14
N GLN A 349 -79.88 -33.80 84.44
CA GLN A 349 -79.61 -34.77 85.52
C GLN A 349 -79.76 -34.10 86.89
N VAL A 350 -79.05 -33.00 87.14
CA VAL A 350 -79.13 -32.24 88.41
C VAL A 350 -80.57 -31.89 88.78
N ARG A 351 -81.39 -31.48 87.80
CA ARG A 351 -82.83 -31.19 88.00
C ARG A 351 -83.67 -32.40 88.39
N ARG A 352 -83.33 -33.59 87.89
CA ARG A 352 -84.00 -34.85 88.30
C ARG A 352 -83.58 -35.22 89.73
N ASP A 353 -82.29 -35.12 90.03
CA ASP A 353 -81.73 -35.42 91.35
C ASP A 353 -82.35 -34.49 92.43
N VAL A 354 -82.49 -33.19 92.15
CA VAL A 354 -83.22 -32.22 93.01
C VAL A 354 -84.67 -32.66 93.24
N LYS A 355 -85.38 -33.07 92.19
CA LYS A 355 -86.79 -33.46 92.29
C LYS A 355 -86.97 -34.76 93.08
N GLU A 356 -86.09 -35.74 92.89
CA GLU A 356 -86.07 -36.98 93.67
C GLU A 356 -85.75 -36.70 95.15
N ALA A 357 -84.81 -35.78 95.41
CA ALA A 357 -84.52 -35.29 96.76
C ALA A 357 -85.72 -34.57 97.39
N GLU A 358 -86.46 -33.73 96.66
CA GLU A 358 -87.69 -33.09 97.16
C GLU A 358 -88.78 -34.12 97.53
N GLU A 359 -88.96 -35.15 96.71
CA GLU A 359 -89.93 -36.24 96.97
C GLU A 359 -89.50 -37.08 98.18
N LEU A 360 -88.20 -37.37 98.33
CA LEU A 360 -87.63 -38.00 99.53
C LEU A 360 -87.85 -37.13 100.78
N MET A 361 -87.64 -35.82 100.69
CA MET A 361 -87.81 -34.87 101.80
C MET A 361 -89.24 -34.90 102.37
N ARG A 362 -90.25 -35.06 101.51
CA ARG A 362 -91.67 -35.15 101.90
C ARG A 362 -91.97 -36.41 102.73
N SER A 363 -91.18 -37.48 102.58
CA SER A 363 -91.38 -38.77 103.24
C SER A 363 -90.66 -38.95 104.59
N ARG A 364 -89.66 -38.11 104.91
CA ARG A 364 -88.79 -38.30 106.10
C ARG A 364 -89.20 -37.49 107.34
N SER A 365 -88.69 -37.93 108.49
CA SER A 365 -88.77 -37.26 109.80
C SER A 365 -88.02 -35.93 109.83
N VAL A 366 -88.28 -35.09 110.84
CA VAL A 366 -87.80 -33.69 110.90
C VAL A 366 -86.28 -33.57 110.77
N GLU A 367 -85.49 -34.42 111.44
CA GLU A 367 -84.03 -34.40 111.35
C GLU A 367 -83.51 -34.80 109.97
N GLY A 368 -84.18 -35.74 109.29
CA GLY A 368 -83.81 -36.18 107.94
C GLY A 368 -84.13 -35.16 106.83
N ARG A 369 -84.87 -34.08 107.14
CA ARG A 369 -85.18 -33.01 106.17
C ARG A 369 -84.09 -31.96 106.07
N ALA A 370 -83.34 -31.71 107.15
CA ALA A 370 -82.29 -30.69 107.16
C ALA A 370 -81.14 -31.06 106.21
N GLN A 371 -80.67 -32.30 106.24
CA GLN A 371 -79.63 -32.80 105.32
C GLN A 371 -80.08 -32.75 103.85
N ILE A 372 -81.31 -33.17 103.56
CA ILE A 372 -81.85 -33.14 102.20
C ILE A 372 -82.07 -31.70 101.71
N GLN A 373 -82.37 -30.73 102.60
CA GLN A 373 -82.41 -29.31 102.23
C GLN A 373 -81.02 -28.77 101.85
N GLU A 374 -79.95 -29.26 102.48
CA GLU A 374 -78.57 -28.89 102.14
C GLU A 374 -78.17 -29.48 100.77
N GLU A 375 -78.45 -30.77 100.53
CA GLU A 375 -78.24 -31.43 99.23
C GLU A 375 -79.00 -30.73 98.08
N ILE A 376 -80.26 -30.32 98.32
CA ILE A 376 -81.06 -29.56 97.32
C ILE A 376 -80.50 -28.16 97.09
N ALA A 377 -79.99 -27.48 98.12
CA ALA A 377 -79.39 -26.16 97.99
C ALA A 377 -78.07 -26.22 97.18
N GLU A 378 -77.25 -27.24 97.40
CA GLU A 378 -76.02 -27.48 96.64
C GLU A 378 -76.33 -27.83 95.17
N ALA A 379 -77.27 -28.73 94.92
CA ALA A 379 -77.69 -29.08 93.56
C ALA A 379 -78.38 -27.90 92.82
N ALA A 380 -79.12 -27.04 93.52
CA ALA A 380 -79.67 -25.81 92.94
C ALA A 380 -78.57 -24.79 92.58
N ALA A 381 -77.50 -24.71 93.36
CA ALA A 381 -76.32 -23.90 93.02
C ALA A 381 -75.58 -24.46 91.78
N GLU A 382 -75.57 -25.78 91.61
CA GLU A 382 -74.96 -26.44 90.45
C GLU A 382 -75.80 -26.29 89.16
N ASP A 383 -77.15 -26.33 89.22
CA ASP A 383 -78.02 -25.96 88.07
C ASP A 383 -77.73 -24.55 87.58
N LEU A 384 -77.48 -23.61 88.51
CA LEU A 384 -77.15 -22.23 88.19
C LEU A 384 -75.76 -22.11 87.55
N ARG A 385 -74.74 -22.77 88.10
CA ARG A 385 -73.38 -22.83 87.49
C ARG A 385 -73.40 -23.42 86.09
N LEU A 386 -74.12 -24.52 85.88
CA LEU A 386 -74.27 -25.15 84.56
C LEU A 386 -75.02 -24.23 83.57
N ALA A 387 -76.01 -23.46 84.05
CA ALA A 387 -76.68 -22.44 83.24
C ALA A 387 -75.72 -21.33 82.79
N ASP A 388 -74.89 -20.82 83.70
CA ASP A 388 -73.89 -19.79 83.41
C ASP A 388 -72.79 -20.31 82.46
N GLN A 389 -72.37 -21.58 82.61
CA GLN A 389 -71.43 -22.21 81.68
C GLN A 389 -72.00 -22.38 80.27
N ILE A 390 -73.26 -22.81 80.13
CA ILE A 390 -73.94 -22.88 78.81
C ILE A 390 -73.96 -21.49 78.17
N LYS A 391 -74.30 -20.46 78.95
CA LYS A 391 -74.36 -19.08 78.47
C LYS A 391 -72.98 -18.57 78.03
N LEU A 392 -71.91 -18.89 78.77
CA LEU A 392 -70.53 -18.54 78.41
C LEU A 392 -70.09 -19.22 77.11
N VAL A 393 -70.48 -20.47 76.87
CA VAL A 393 -70.23 -21.18 75.60
C VAL A 393 -70.97 -20.49 74.45
N GLU A 394 -72.24 -20.12 74.64
CA GLU A 394 -72.99 -19.37 73.61
C GLU A 394 -72.41 -17.98 73.30
N GLU A 395 -71.89 -17.27 74.31
CA GLU A 395 -71.27 -15.95 74.12
C GLU A 395 -69.93 -16.09 73.39
N SER A 396 -69.09 -17.06 73.77
CA SER A 396 -67.82 -17.40 73.10
C SER A 396 -68.01 -17.88 71.65
N GLU A 397 -69.05 -18.68 71.38
CA GLU A 397 -69.42 -19.08 70.01
C GLU A 397 -69.82 -17.86 69.16
N LYS A 398 -70.65 -16.96 69.70
CA LYS A 398 -71.09 -15.73 69.00
C LYS A 398 -69.91 -14.81 68.69
N GLU A 399 -68.99 -14.60 69.62
CA GLU A 399 -67.80 -13.77 69.40
C GLU A 399 -66.90 -14.36 68.28
N ARG A 400 -66.59 -15.66 68.34
CA ARG A 400 -65.78 -16.32 67.31
C ARG A 400 -66.46 -16.34 65.93
N LEU A 401 -67.78 -16.58 65.88
CA LEU A 401 -68.53 -16.50 64.64
C LEU A 401 -68.63 -15.07 64.10
N GLN A 402 -68.59 -14.05 64.96
CA GLN A 402 -68.52 -12.65 64.53
C GLN A 402 -67.14 -12.31 63.96
N GLU A 403 -66.05 -12.71 64.62
CA GLU A 403 -64.68 -12.53 64.14
C GLU A 403 -64.47 -13.18 62.76
N ILE A 404 -64.92 -14.42 62.59
CA ILE A 404 -64.88 -15.13 61.30
C ILE A 404 -65.73 -14.41 60.24
N ARG A 405 -66.92 -13.90 60.59
CA ARG A 405 -67.76 -13.14 59.66
C ARG A 405 -67.14 -11.81 59.22
N GLU A 406 -66.46 -11.10 60.12
CA GLU A 406 -65.75 -9.87 59.77
C GLU A 406 -64.54 -10.16 58.89
N LYS A 407 -63.80 -11.24 59.16
CA LYS A 407 -62.69 -11.70 58.32
C LYS A 407 -63.18 -12.06 56.91
N VAL A 408 -64.14 -12.99 56.78
CA VAL A 408 -64.74 -13.38 55.50
C VAL A 408 -65.33 -12.19 54.74
N ARG A 409 -65.91 -11.20 55.44
CA ARG A 409 -66.42 -9.97 54.80
C ARG A 409 -65.29 -9.13 54.21
N ASN A 410 -64.16 -9.01 54.90
CA ASN A 410 -63.00 -8.29 54.39
C ASN A 410 -62.37 -9.03 53.21
N ASP A 411 -62.20 -10.35 53.32
CA ASP A 411 -61.66 -11.20 52.25
C ASP A 411 -62.54 -11.13 50.98
N VAL A 412 -63.87 -11.16 51.11
CA VAL A 412 -64.81 -10.97 49.99
C VAL A 412 -64.71 -9.57 49.37
N LEU A 413 -64.53 -8.52 50.18
CA LEU A 413 -64.34 -7.15 49.67
C LEU A 413 -63.00 -7.00 48.94
N GLU A 414 -61.94 -7.63 49.44
CA GLU A 414 -60.62 -7.62 48.82
C GLU A 414 -60.60 -8.47 47.53
N GLY A 415 -61.23 -9.64 47.55
CA GLY A 415 -61.46 -10.47 46.36
C GLY A 415 -62.25 -9.74 45.27
N ALA A 416 -63.31 -9.02 45.63
CA ALA A 416 -64.06 -8.18 44.69
C ALA A 416 -63.21 -7.04 44.10
N LYS A 417 -62.34 -6.41 44.92
CA LYS A 417 -61.39 -5.39 44.43
C LYS A 417 -60.37 -6.00 43.47
N ARG A 418 -59.78 -7.14 43.82
CA ARG A 418 -58.82 -7.88 42.97
C ARG A 418 -59.47 -8.38 41.68
N GLN A 419 -60.75 -8.75 41.69
CA GLN A 419 -61.50 -9.08 40.47
C GLN A 419 -61.67 -7.85 39.57
N ALA A 420 -62.05 -6.69 40.13
CA ALA A 420 -62.14 -5.45 39.37
C ALA A 420 -60.79 -5.02 38.77
N GLU A 421 -59.68 -5.21 39.50
CA GLU A 421 -58.31 -5.02 39.01
C GLU A 421 -57.96 -5.98 37.87
N ARG A 422 -58.32 -7.27 37.98
CA ARG A 422 -58.14 -8.26 36.89
C ARG A 422 -58.97 -7.92 35.65
N GLU A 423 -60.20 -7.44 35.81
CA GLU A 423 -61.05 -7.00 34.69
C GLU A 423 -60.51 -5.73 34.03
N ALA A 424 -59.88 -4.83 34.79
CA ALA A 424 -59.18 -3.67 34.25
C ALA A 424 -57.87 -4.07 33.52
N GLU A 425 -57.07 -4.97 34.09
CA GLU A 425 -55.85 -5.51 33.48
C GLU A 425 -56.16 -6.26 32.18
N ALA A 426 -57.24 -7.05 32.14
CA ALA A 426 -57.69 -7.73 30.93
C ALA A 426 -58.09 -6.75 29.82
N LYS A 427 -58.85 -5.69 30.15
CA LYS A 427 -59.22 -4.63 29.19
C LYS A 427 -58.02 -3.83 28.69
N ALA A 428 -57.04 -3.57 29.56
CA ALA A 428 -55.79 -2.92 29.18
C ALA A 428 -54.95 -3.81 28.24
N LYS A 429 -54.91 -5.13 28.50
CA LYS A 429 -54.23 -6.09 27.63
C LYS A 429 -54.86 -6.18 26.24
N THR A 430 -56.19 -6.25 26.15
CA THR A 430 -56.86 -6.26 24.83
C THR A 430 -56.64 -4.95 24.06
N ALA A 431 -56.62 -3.80 24.73
CA ALA A 431 -56.32 -2.53 24.08
C ALA A 431 -54.86 -2.47 23.58
N ALA A 432 -53.90 -3.01 24.34
CA ALA A 432 -52.50 -3.10 23.93
C ALA A 432 -52.28 -4.11 22.77
N GLU A 433 -53.07 -5.20 22.71
CA GLU A 433 -53.04 -6.15 21.59
C GLU A 433 -53.64 -5.51 20.31
N GLU A 434 -54.70 -4.71 20.42
CA GLU A 434 -55.25 -3.92 19.30
C GLU A 434 -54.26 -2.84 18.80
N GLU A 435 -53.56 -2.15 19.72
CA GLU A 435 -52.53 -1.15 19.37
C GLU A 435 -51.31 -1.79 18.70
N GLN A 436 -50.85 -2.96 19.18
CA GLN A 436 -49.78 -3.72 18.54
C GLN A 436 -50.15 -4.18 17.12
N LEU A 437 -51.37 -4.68 16.92
CA LEU A 437 -51.85 -5.09 15.60
C LEU A 437 -51.90 -3.89 14.63
N ALA A 438 -52.37 -2.74 15.08
CA ALA A 438 -52.40 -1.52 14.28
C ALA A 438 -50.99 -1.01 13.90
N GLU A 439 -50.01 -1.16 14.78
CA GLU A 439 -48.62 -0.80 14.47
C GLU A 439 -47.93 -1.83 13.55
N GLU A 440 -48.23 -3.13 13.67
CA GLU A 440 -47.80 -4.13 12.70
C GLU A 440 -48.38 -3.87 11.29
N GLU A 441 -49.65 -3.47 11.18
CA GLU A 441 -50.25 -3.08 9.91
C GLU A 441 -49.60 -1.83 9.31
N ARG A 442 -49.21 -0.85 10.14
CA ARG A 442 -48.43 0.32 9.71
C ARG A 442 -47.03 -0.04 9.20
N ILE A 443 -46.32 -0.93 9.90
CA ILE A 443 -45.00 -1.41 9.46
C ILE A 443 -45.12 -2.11 8.12
N ARG A 444 -46.10 -3.01 7.94
CA ARG A 444 -46.35 -3.67 6.63
C ARG A 444 -46.70 -2.68 5.53
N ALA A 445 -47.52 -1.67 5.82
CA ALA A 445 -47.83 -0.61 4.85
C ALA A 445 -46.58 0.19 4.45
N TYR A 446 -45.69 0.47 5.41
CA TYR A 446 -44.40 1.12 5.15
C TYR A 446 -43.48 0.23 4.30
N GLU A 447 -43.32 -1.06 4.63
CA GLU A 447 -42.53 -2.01 3.85
C GLU A 447 -43.01 -2.15 2.39
N ILE A 448 -44.33 -2.13 2.17
CA ILE A 448 -44.91 -2.16 0.81
C ILE A 448 -44.55 -0.87 0.06
N ALA A 449 -44.72 0.30 0.69
CA ALA A 449 -44.38 1.59 0.07
C ALA A 449 -42.87 1.73 -0.21
N GLU A 450 -42.00 1.23 0.66
CA GLU A 450 -40.54 1.18 0.46
C GLU A 450 -40.18 0.28 -0.73
N LYS A 451 -40.82 -0.90 -0.86
CA LYS A 451 -40.64 -1.80 -2.02
C LYS A 451 -41.10 -1.17 -3.33
N GLU A 452 -42.27 -0.52 -3.34
CA GLU A 452 -42.76 0.22 -4.51
C GLU A 452 -41.81 1.38 -4.90
N ARG A 453 -41.30 2.12 -3.92
CA ARG A 453 -40.30 3.18 -4.14
C ARG A 453 -38.99 2.63 -4.71
N LEU A 454 -38.48 1.51 -4.20
CA LEU A 454 -37.26 0.86 -4.68
C LEU A 454 -37.45 0.30 -6.10
N GLN A 455 -38.63 -0.23 -6.42
CA GLN A 455 -38.96 -0.65 -7.79
C GLN A 455 -38.99 0.56 -8.75
N ALA A 456 -39.65 1.65 -8.38
CA ALA A 456 -39.67 2.88 -9.20
C ALA A 456 -38.26 3.47 -9.40
N LEU A 457 -37.37 3.37 -8.40
CA LEU A 457 -35.96 3.74 -8.54
C LEU A 457 -35.21 2.84 -9.53
N ARG A 458 -35.42 1.51 -9.49
CA ARG A 458 -34.82 0.57 -10.45
C ARG A 458 -35.30 0.83 -11.87
N GLU A 459 -36.59 1.05 -12.06
CA GLU A 459 -37.17 1.41 -13.37
C GLU A 459 -36.61 2.74 -13.90
N LYS A 460 -36.41 3.73 -13.02
CA LYS A 460 -35.76 4.99 -13.40
C LYS A 460 -34.29 4.79 -13.79
N VAL A 461 -33.49 4.07 -13.00
CA VAL A 461 -32.08 3.81 -13.31
C VAL A 461 -31.93 3.05 -14.63
N ALA A 462 -32.84 2.12 -14.94
CA ALA A 462 -32.86 1.44 -16.23
C ALA A 462 -33.18 2.37 -17.40
N MET A 463 -34.06 3.35 -17.22
CA MET A 463 -34.33 4.40 -18.23
C MET A 463 -33.13 5.33 -18.41
N ASP A 464 -32.57 5.85 -17.31
CA ASP A 464 -31.41 6.76 -17.31
C ASP A 464 -30.18 6.07 -17.98
N ALA A 465 -30.02 4.74 -17.82
CA ALA A 465 -28.99 3.95 -18.50
C ALA A 465 -29.21 3.80 -20.01
N LEU A 466 -30.45 3.59 -20.46
CA LEU A 466 -30.79 3.52 -21.89
C LEU A 466 -30.58 4.86 -22.61
N GLU A 467 -30.93 5.98 -21.96
CA GLU A 467 -30.62 7.33 -22.47
C GLU A 467 -29.10 7.58 -22.54
N GLY A 468 -28.34 7.05 -21.58
CA GLY A 468 -26.87 7.06 -21.59
C GLY A 468 -26.27 6.31 -22.78
N GLU A 469 -26.75 5.10 -23.08
CA GLU A 469 -26.31 4.34 -24.26
C GLU A 469 -26.63 5.05 -25.59
N GLU A 470 -27.78 5.71 -25.69
CA GLU A 470 -28.17 6.44 -26.91
C GLU A 470 -27.31 7.71 -27.10
N MET A 471 -26.96 8.42 -26.02
CA MET A 471 -25.99 9.51 -26.09
C MET A 471 -24.58 9.04 -26.45
N LEU A 472 -24.11 7.91 -25.91
CA LEU A 472 -22.79 7.36 -26.26
C LEU A 472 -22.70 7.00 -27.75
N LYS A 473 -23.68 6.27 -28.29
CA LYS A 473 -23.74 5.95 -29.73
C LYS A 473 -23.70 7.20 -30.61
N LYS A 474 -24.41 8.27 -30.21
CA LYS A 474 -24.38 9.54 -30.92
C LYS A 474 -23.01 10.24 -30.85
N GLN A 475 -22.32 10.18 -29.71
CA GLN A 475 -20.97 10.72 -29.57
C GLN A 475 -19.95 9.92 -30.40
N GLU A 476 -20.09 8.60 -30.49
CA GLU A 476 -19.28 7.75 -31.37
C GLU A 476 -19.49 8.09 -32.86
N GLU A 477 -20.73 8.29 -33.31
CA GLU A 477 -21.04 8.73 -34.67
C GLU A 477 -20.46 10.12 -34.99
N GLU A 478 -20.56 11.08 -34.06
CA GLU A 478 -19.98 12.42 -34.21
C GLU A 478 -18.44 12.38 -34.23
N ALA A 479 -17.81 11.53 -33.40
CA ALA A 479 -16.36 11.32 -33.38
C ALA A 479 -15.84 10.69 -34.68
N LEU A 480 -16.51 9.65 -35.19
CA LEU A 480 -16.18 9.01 -36.46
C LEU A 480 -16.31 9.98 -37.64
N ALA A 481 -17.35 10.83 -37.63
CA ALA A 481 -17.53 11.88 -38.63
C ALA A 481 -16.39 12.93 -38.60
N ALA A 482 -15.91 13.29 -37.40
CA ALA A 482 -14.78 14.20 -37.22
C ALA A 482 -13.44 13.58 -37.69
N GLU A 483 -13.22 12.29 -37.46
CA GLU A 483 -12.03 11.58 -37.93
C GLU A 483 -11.98 11.52 -39.48
N VAL A 484 -13.08 11.14 -40.12
CA VAL A 484 -13.23 11.13 -41.59
C VAL A 484 -13.04 12.54 -42.19
N ALA A 485 -13.38 13.60 -41.45
CA ALA A 485 -13.10 14.98 -41.86
C ALA A 485 -11.59 15.31 -41.80
N ARG A 486 -10.88 14.89 -40.74
CA ARG A 486 -9.42 15.08 -40.61
C ARG A 486 -8.64 14.32 -41.67
N GLU A 487 -9.02 13.09 -41.98
CA GLU A 487 -8.37 12.32 -43.07
C GLU A 487 -8.48 13.02 -44.43
N LYS A 488 -9.65 13.58 -44.75
CA LYS A 488 -9.86 14.36 -45.98
C LYS A 488 -8.98 15.60 -46.03
N GLU A 489 -8.89 16.35 -44.92
CA GLU A 489 -8.04 17.54 -44.82
C GLU A 489 -6.55 17.18 -44.95
N GLU A 490 -6.09 16.11 -44.30
CA GLU A 490 -4.70 15.66 -44.40
C GLU A 490 -4.35 15.18 -45.81
N ARG A 491 -5.27 14.47 -46.47
CA ARG A 491 -5.11 14.07 -47.88
C ARG A 491 -5.00 15.29 -48.79
N GLN A 492 -5.83 16.31 -48.60
CA GLN A 492 -5.75 17.55 -49.39
C GLN A 492 -4.41 18.26 -49.18
N LYS A 493 -3.93 18.39 -47.94
CA LYS A 493 -2.60 18.95 -47.62
C LYS A 493 -1.45 18.16 -48.25
N LYS A 494 -1.55 16.82 -48.29
CA LYS A 494 -0.58 15.95 -48.97
C LYS A 494 -0.58 16.16 -50.49
N GLU A 495 -1.74 16.35 -51.11
CA GLU A 495 -1.87 16.63 -52.55
C GLU A 495 -1.33 18.03 -52.90
N GLU A 496 -1.59 19.05 -52.08
CA GLU A 496 -1.02 20.40 -52.22
C GLU A 496 0.51 20.42 -52.05
N ALA A 497 1.05 19.75 -51.02
CA ALA A 497 2.50 19.62 -50.81
C ALA A 497 3.19 18.90 -51.98
N ALA A 498 2.53 17.87 -52.56
CA ALA A 498 3.04 17.18 -53.74
C ALA A 498 3.01 18.05 -55.01
N ALA A 499 2.08 19.00 -55.13
CA ALA A 499 2.04 19.98 -56.21
C ALA A 499 3.21 20.98 -56.10
N ILE A 500 3.43 21.56 -54.91
CA ILE A 500 4.54 22.48 -54.64
C ILE A 500 5.89 21.82 -54.95
N ALA A 501 6.12 20.60 -54.47
CA ALA A 501 7.35 19.85 -54.70
C ALA A 501 7.61 19.54 -56.20
N ARG A 502 6.56 19.43 -57.03
CA ARG A 502 6.69 19.30 -58.49
C ARG A 502 7.13 20.61 -59.13
N GLU A 503 6.60 21.74 -58.68
CA GLU A 503 6.95 23.06 -59.22
C GLU A 503 8.39 23.44 -58.89
N GLU A 504 8.84 23.22 -57.64
CA GLU A 504 10.23 23.45 -57.23
C GLU A 504 11.22 22.61 -58.06
N ARG A 505 10.86 21.36 -58.36
CA ARG A 505 11.69 20.46 -59.17
C ARG A 505 11.83 20.95 -60.61
N LEU A 506 10.78 21.51 -61.20
CA LEU A 506 10.82 22.12 -62.54
C LEU A 506 11.70 23.38 -62.54
N ARG A 507 11.58 24.25 -61.53
CA ARG A 507 12.43 25.44 -61.37
C ARG A 507 13.92 25.06 -61.27
N ALA A 508 14.25 24.04 -60.48
CA ALA A 508 15.62 23.54 -60.34
C ALA A 508 16.18 22.92 -61.64
N GLU A 509 15.34 22.33 -62.49
CA GLU A 509 15.76 21.85 -63.82
C GLU A 509 15.98 22.99 -64.83
N GLU A 510 15.21 24.07 -64.77
CA GLU A 510 15.49 25.28 -65.55
C GLU A 510 16.77 25.98 -65.13
N GLU A 511 17.03 26.07 -63.82
CA GLU A 511 18.23 26.70 -63.29
C GLU A 511 19.49 25.95 -63.73
N LYS A 512 19.49 24.61 -63.66
CA LYS A 512 20.58 23.76 -64.20
C LYS A 512 20.81 23.94 -65.70
N LYS A 513 19.74 24.18 -66.50
CA LYS A 513 19.89 24.49 -67.93
C LYS A 513 20.59 25.84 -68.14
N LYS A 514 20.21 26.87 -67.37
CA LYS A 514 20.86 28.20 -67.41
C LYS A 514 22.33 28.12 -66.97
N GLU A 515 22.65 27.34 -65.95
CA GLU A 515 24.04 27.10 -65.52
C GLU A 515 24.87 26.40 -66.60
N ALA A 516 24.32 25.36 -67.25
CA ALA A 516 24.99 24.66 -68.34
C ALA A 516 25.25 25.56 -69.56
N GLU A 517 24.29 26.42 -69.92
CA GLU A 517 24.46 27.41 -70.98
C GLU A 517 25.54 28.46 -70.62
N MET A 518 25.53 28.97 -69.39
CA MET A 518 26.56 29.88 -68.88
C MET A 518 27.96 29.22 -68.81
N ALA A 519 28.03 27.93 -68.51
CA ALA A 519 29.28 27.16 -68.56
C ALA A 519 29.84 27.09 -69.99
N LYS A 520 28.99 26.79 -70.98
CA LYS A 520 29.36 26.79 -72.40
C LYS A 520 29.88 28.16 -72.87
N ILE A 521 29.22 29.25 -72.48
CA ILE A 521 29.67 30.62 -72.79
C ILE A 521 31.03 30.92 -72.17
N ARG A 522 31.32 30.43 -70.95
CA ARG A 522 32.64 30.57 -70.30
C ARG A 522 33.72 29.77 -71.04
N GLU A 523 33.40 28.60 -71.57
CA GLU A 523 34.31 27.77 -72.35
C GLU A 523 34.65 28.40 -73.72
N GLU A 524 33.64 28.87 -74.46
CA GLU A 524 33.86 29.62 -75.72
C GLU A 524 34.71 30.89 -75.51
N ARG A 525 34.53 31.59 -74.38
CA ARG A 525 35.38 32.73 -74.00
C ARG A 525 36.83 32.32 -73.70
N ARG A 526 37.06 31.15 -73.10
CA ARG A 526 38.41 30.61 -72.86
C ARG A 526 39.12 30.26 -74.17
N GLU A 527 38.44 29.64 -75.13
CA GLU A 527 39.04 29.35 -76.44
C GLU A 527 39.36 30.63 -77.23
N ARG A 528 38.48 31.65 -77.23
CA ARG A 528 38.80 32.97 -77.81
C ARG A 528 39.91 33.72 -77.07
N ALA A 529 40.21 33.38 -75.81
CA ALA A 529 41.37 33.92 -75.10
C ALA A 529 42.66 33.21 -75.53
N LYS A 530 42.64 31.87 -75.67
CA LYS A 530 43.78 31.09 -76.18
C LYS A 530 44.22 31.55 -77.58
N GLY A 531 43.26 31.80 -78.49
CA GLY A 531 43.56 32.34 -79.82
C GLY A 531 44.33 33.67 -79.77
N ARG A 532 43.89 34.61 -78.93
CA ARG A 532 44.56 35.92 -78.78
C ARG A 532 45.95 35.83 -78.13
N TYR A 533 46.19 34.84 -77.26
CA TYR A 533 47.53 34.56 -76.74
C TYR A 533 48.48 33.98 -77.78
N ALA A 534 47.97 33.29 -78.82
CA ALA A 534 48.78 32.83 -79.94
C ALA A 534 49.22 34.02 -80.83
N ASP A 535 48.29 34.93 -81.18
CA ASP A 535 48.61 36.13 -81.97
C ASP A 535 49.62 37.04 -81.27
N MET A 536 49.46 37.27 -79.95
CA MET A 536 50.42 38.03 -79.15
C MET A 536 51.83 37.43 -79.17
N ARG A 537 51.95 36.10 -79.22
CA ARG A 537 53.24 35.42 -79.29
C ARG A 537 53.93 35.65 -80.64
N ILE A 538 53.17 35.59 -81.74
CA ILE A 538 53.68 35.88 -83.09
C ILE A 538 54.17 37.34 -83.18
N HIS A 539 53.41 38.30 -82.65
CA HIS A 539 53.84 39.70 -82.61
C HIS A 539 55.09 39.94 -81.76
N LYS A 540 55.27 39.18 -80.66
CA LYS A 540 56.50 39.24 -79.85
C LYS A 540 57.71 38.69 -80.60
N GLU A 541 57.55 37.55 -81.29
CA GLU A 541 58.62 36.94 -82.08
C GLU A 541 59.03 37.83 -83.28
N ILE A 542 58.10 38.61 -83.86
CA ILE A 542 58.42 39.63 -84.88
C ILE A 542 59.23 40.80 -84.27
N ALA A 543 58.80 41.36 -83.13
CA ALA A 543 59.50 42.48 -82.48
C ALA A 543 60.93 42.10 -82.02
N GLU A 544 61.17 40.86 -81.61
CA GLU A 544 62.49 40.35 -81.24
C GLU A 544 63.45 40.14 -82.45
N VAL A 545 62.91 40.11 -83.67
CA VAL A 545 63.70 40.11 -84.91
C VAL A 545 64.06 41.54 -85.33
N GLU A 546 63.10 42.47 -85.34
CA GLU A 546 63.36 43.88 -85.70
C GLU A 546 64.37 44.56 -84.76
N LEU A 547 64.36 44.22 -83.47
CA LEU A 547 65.32 44.76 -82.49
C LEU A 547 66.78 44.33 -82.75
N LYS A 548 66.98 43.18 -83.40
CA LYS A 548 68.32 42.66 -83.76
C LYS A 548 68.89 43.28 -85.02
N GLU A 549 68.06 43.77 -85.94
CA GLU A 549 68.53 44.49 -87.13
C GLU A 549 68.95 45.93 -86.81
N LEU A 550 68.29 46.57 -85.82
CA LEU A 550 68.55 47.97 -85.45
C LEU A 550 69.77 48.20 -84.53
N THR A 551 70.27 47.18 -83.84
CA THR A 551 71.43 47.29 -82.93
C THR A 551 72.80 47.08 -83.62
N GLY A 552 72.81 47.00 -84.95
CA GLY A 552 73.97 46.70 -85.78
C GLY A 552 74.90 47.88 -86.15
N SER A 553 75.05 48.95 -85.34
CA SER A 553 76.16 49.92 -85.51
C SER A 553 76.33 50.99 -84.42
N ARG A 554 77.61 51.30 -84.16
CA ARG A 554 78.20 52.57 -83.67
C ARG A 554 78.14 52.96 -82.17
N MET A 555 79.31 52.79 -81.55
CA MET A 555 79.97 53.58 -80.50
C MET A 555 79.32 54.92 -80.07
N LEU A 556 79.21 55.16 -78.74
CA LEU A 556 80.12 56.07 -78.03
C LEU A 556 79.97 56.02 -76.48
N GLU A 557 81.02 56.53 -75.84
CA GLU A 557 81.52 56.45 -74.46
C GLU A 557 80.70 57.10 -73.29
N PRO A 558 81.17 57.01 -72.01
CA PRO A 558 80.30 57.03 -70.83
C PRO A 558 80.34 58.32 -69.97
N GLY A 559 79.31 58.52 -69.15
CA GLY A 559 79.33 59.43 -68.00
C GLY A 559 77.94 59.75 -67.42
N LEU A 560 77.85 59.83 -66.08
CA LEU A 560 76.65 60.16 -65.27
C LEU A 560 75.50 59.13 -65.42
N GLN A 561 75.12 58.31 -64.43
CA GLN A 561 75.12 58.44 -62.97
C GLN A 561 74.21 59.57 -62.44
N ASP A 562 73.23 59.14 -61.64
CA ASP A 562 72.20 59.88 -60.89
C ASP A 562 71.10 60.62 -61.68
N SER A 563 69.90 60.01 -61.71
CA SER A 563 68.54 60.61 -61.59
C SER A 563 67.47 59.80 -62.36
N VAL A 564 66.27 59.73 -61.79
CA VAL A 564 65.03 59.13 -62.37
C VAL A 564 65.02 57.61 -62.52
N GLN A 565 64.92 56.93 -61.38
CA GLN A 565 64.33 55.59 -61.27
C GLN A 565 63.02 55.70 -60.50
N GLU A 566 61.92 55.96 -61.20
CA GLU A 566 60.56 56.05 -60.66
C GLU A 566 59.58 55.38 -61.63
N ALA A 567 58.53 54.73 -61.10
CA ALA A 567 57.43 54.09 -61.83
C ALA A 567 57.69 52.75 -62.58
N VAL A 568 58.44 51.81 -61.99
CA VAL A 568 58.10 50.36 -62.09
C VAL A 568 58.39 49.67 -60.75
N GLU A 569 57.36 49.49 -59.91
CA GLU A 569 57.11 48.29 -59.09
C GLU A 569 55.88 48.55 -58.21
N ASP A 570 54.73 47.96 -58.59
CA ASP A 570 53.60 47.80 -57.68
C ASP A 570 53.34 46.30 -57.57
N LYS A 571 53.72 45.73 -56.42
CA LYS A 571 53.94 44.30 -56.19
C LYS A 571 53.37 43.92 -54.83
N THR A 572 52.47 42.93 -54.83
CA THR A 572 52.36 41.86 -53.82
C THR A 572 52.63 42.21 -52.35
N VAL A 573 51.54 42.40 -51.62
CA VAL A 573 51.41 42.36 -50.14
C VAL A 573 50.19 41.43 -49.90
N GLU A 574 50.13 40.50 -48.95
CA GLU A 574 50.77 40.38 -47.64
C GLU A 574 51.03 38.91 -47.23
N GLU A 575 51.90 38.68 -46.24
CA GLU A 575 52.28 37.34 -45.77
C GLU A 575 51.62 36.90 -44.44
N LYS A 576 51.79 35.62 -44.13
CA LYS A 576 51.29 34.89 -42.95
C LYS A 576 51.70 35.54 -41.61
N ALA A 577 50.80 35.47 -40.63
CA ALA A 577 51.12 35.63 -39.21
C ALA A 577 50.93 34.31 -38.45
N VAL A 578 51.91 33.98 -37.59
CA VAL A 578 51.89 32.86 -36.64
C VAL A 578 51.68 33.43 -35.24
N VAL A 579 50.85 32.80 -34.41
CA VAL A 579 50.63 33.20 -33.01
C VAL A 579 51.00 32.05 -32.08
N ALA A 580 51.75 32.35 -31.03
CA ALA A 580 52.23 31.41 -30.02
C ALA A 580 51.61 31.70 -28.63
N GLU A 581 51.65 30.71 -27.75
CA GLU A 581 51.15 30.77 -26.37
C GLU A 581 51.96 31.71 -25.44
N PRO A 582 51.35 32.22 -24.36
CA PRO A 582 52.06 32.81 -23.24
C PRO A 582 52.16 31.88 -22.01
N LYS A 583 53.30 31.90 -21.32
CA LYS A 583 53.46 31.46 -19.92
C LYS A 583 53.70 32.69 -19.03
N SER A 584 53.27 32.66 -17.77
CA SER A 584 53.70 33.61 -16.74
C SER A 584 54.06 32.89 -15.43
N GLN A 585 55.07 33.42 -14.73
CA GLN A 585 55.56 32.99 -13.42
C GLN A 585 55.39 34.14 -12.42
N VAL A 586 55.19 33.84 -11.13
CA VAL A 586 55.48 34.72 -9.97
C VAL A 586 55.89 33.84 -8.76
N ALA A 587 56.62 34.39 -7.77
CA ALA A 587 57.14 33.72 -6.56
C ALA A 587 56.73 34.51 -5.27
N ASP A 588 57.32 34.45 -4.06
CA ASP A 588 58.65 34.01 -3.60
C ASP A 588 58.74 33.96 -2.04
N LYS A 589 59.41 32.95 -1.43
CA LYS A 589 60.08 32.98 -0.08
C LYS A 589 59.20 33.12 1.22
N VAL A 590 59.61 32.82 2.47
CA VAL A 590 60.85 32.25 3.11
C VAL A 590 60.57 31.63 4.52
N ALA A 591 61.40 30.64 4.90
CA ALA A 591 61.97 30.17 6.21
C ALA A 591 61.73 30.93 7.57
N ASP A 592 62.06 30.44 8.80
CA ASP A 592 62.79 29.24 9.32
C ASP A 592 62.58 29.01 10.86
N GLU A 593 62.98 27.83 11.39
CA GLU A 593 63.47 27.50 12.79
C GLU A 593 62.66 27.79 14.11
N VAL A 594 62.95 27.24 15.32
CA VAL A 594 63.20 25.84 15.81
C VAL A 594 63.23 25.74 17.38
N THR A 595 62.50 24.78 18.00
CA THR A 595 62.61 24.24 19.41
C THR A 595 62.40 25.20 20.64
N VAL A 596 62.06 24.82 21.89
CA VAL A 596 62.48 23.72 22.80
C VAL A 596 61.43 23.39 23.93
N LYS A 597 61.14 22.08 24.13
CA LYS A 597 60.73 21.31 25.35
C LYS A 597 59.55 21.67 26.30
N ALA A 598 58.71 20.62 26.45
CA ALA A 598 58.30 19.95 27.71
C ALA A 598 57.16 20.51 28.60
N ALA A 599 55.98 19.90 28.45
CA ALA A 599 55.04 19.56 29.52
C ALA A 599 54.41 18.19 29.20
N GLY A 600 53.71 17.56 30.15
CA GLY A 600 53.15 16.21 29.98
C GLY A 600 52.10 16.11 28.87
N LYS A 601 51.91 14.90 28.32
CA LYS A 601 50.92 14.62 27.26
C LYS A 601 49.52 15.10 27.68
N THR A 602 48.92 15.97 26.87
CA THR A 602 47.52 16.40 26.99
C THR A 602 46.57 15.22 26.83
N LEU A 603 45.30 15.38 27.22
CA LEU A 603 44.30 14.32 27.06
C LEU A 603 44.16 13.92 25.58
N ASP A 604 44.07 14.92 24.69
CA ASP A 604 44.04 14.76 23.24
C ASP A 604 45.23 13.96 22.69
N GLN A 605 46.44 14.21 23.22
CA GLN A 605 47.64 13.47 22.80
C GLN A 605 47.60 12.02 23.28
N LYS A 606 46.99 11.73 24.45
CA LYS A 606 46.79 10.34 24.90
C LYS A 606 45.74 9.62 24.05
N ILE A 607 44.68 10.31 23.64
CA ILE A 607 43.66 9.78 22.73
C ILE A 607 44.30 9.46 21.38
N ALA A 608 45.04 10.40 20.78
CA ALA A 608 45.76 10.19 19.52
C ALA A 608 46.79 9.04 19.61
N ASP A 609 47.58 8.98 20.68
CA ASP A 609 48.54 7.89 20.89
C ASP A 609 47.84 6.51 21.07
N MET A 610 46.62 6.47 21.62
CA MET A 610 45.80 5.26 21.73
C MET A 610 45.15 4.89 20.40
N GLU A 611 44.71 5.86 19.60
CA GLU A 611 44.19 5.64 18.25
C GLU A 611 45.29 5.07 17.33
N ASP A 612 46.50 5.63 17.38
CA ASP A 612 47.67 5.08 16.66
C ASP A 612 48.04 3.67 17.15
N ALA A 613 47.93 3.39 18.45
CA ALA A 613 48.14 2.04 18.99
C ALA A 613 47.07 1.04 18.51
N ILE A 614 45.80 1.46 18.43
CA ILE A 614 44.71 0.67 17.84
C ILE A 614 44.97 0.41 16.35
N VAL A 615 45.51 1.39 15.62
CA VAL A 615 45.85 1.28 14.18
C VAL A 615 47.06 0.37 13.91
N GLU A 616 48.02 0.26 14.83
CA GLU A 616 49.12 -0.71 14.71
C GLU A 616 48.77 -2.11 15.24
N GLU A 617 48.02 -2.25 16.34
CA GLU A 617 47.54 -3.58 16.77
C GLU A 617 46.61 -4.20 15.72
N SER A 618 45.79 -3.41 15.02
CA SER A 618 44.93 -3.92 13.93
C SER A 618 45.68 -4.29 12.63
N LYS A 619 47.00 -4.05 12.56
CA LYS A 619 47.88 -4.57 11.49
C LYS A 619 48.58 -5.89 11.85
N GLN A 620 48.55 -6.31 13.12
CA GLN A 620 49.08 -7.61 13.56
C GLN A 620 47.95 -8.62 13.82
N GLU A 621 48.27 -9.91 13.67
CA GLU A 621 47.26 -10.95 13.43
C GLU A 621 46.27 -11.17 14.60
N LEU A 622 45.01 -11.38 14.22
CA LEU A 622 43.86 -11.70 15.08
C LEU A 622 44.14 -12.87 16.04
N SER A 623 44.12 -12.61 17.36
CA SER A 623 43.81 -13.67 18.35
C SER A 623 43.23 -13.22 19.70
N SER A 624 43.02 -11.93 19.99
CA SER A 624 42.34 -11.53 21.25
C SER A 624 41.50 -10.24 21.18
N SER A 625 40.21 -10.39 20.82
CA SER A 625 39.18 -9.32 20.79
C SER A 625 39.21 -8.42 22.03
N TRP A 626 39.40 -9.03 23.21
CA TRP A 626 39.25 -8.37 24.50
C TRP A 626 40.16 -7.13 24.72
N ARG A 627 41.36 -7.07 24.11
CA ARG A 627 42.22 -5.87 24.23
C ARG A 627 41.73 -4.71 23.39
N TYR A 628 41.29 -4.98 22.15
CA TYR A 628 40.67 -3.98 21.30
C TYR A 628 39.39 -3.42 21.95
N ASP A 629 38.56 -4.30 22.52
CA ASP A 629 37.34 -3.92 23.26
C ASP A 629 37.60 -3.15 24.56
N HIS A 630 38.79 -3.30 25.16
CA HIS A 630 39.23 -2.53 26.33
C HIS A 630 39.75 -1.14 25.94
N LEU A 631 40.66 -1.06 24.97
CA LEU A 631 41.19 0.20 24.46
C LEU A 631 40.07 1.10 23.91
N LYS A 632 39.12 0.52 23.15
CA LYS A 632 37.94 1.23 22.63
C LYS A 632 37.05 1.78 23.75
N ARG A 633 36.91 1.06 24.88
CA ARG A 633 36.17 1.54 26.06
C ARG A 633 36.90 2.67 26.79
N GLU A 634 38.22 2.61 26.91
CA GLU A 634 39.01 3.70 27.52
C GLU A 634 38.93 4.99 26.69
N VAL A 635 39.02 4.91 25.36
CA VAL A 635 38.82 6.09 24.49
C VAL A 635 37.41 6.68 24.68
N GLN A 636 36.38 5.83 24.78
CA GLN A 636 34.99 6.29 24.98
C GLN A 636 34.75 6.93 26.36
N GLU A 637 35.37 6.45 27.44
CA GLU A 637 35.26 7.10 28.75
C GLU A 637 36.06 8.40 28.82
N LEU A 638 37.27 8.45 28.22
CA LEU A 638 38.05 9.70 28.13
C LEU A 638 37.30 10.80 27.35
N ALA A 639 36.63 10.46 26.25
CA ALA A 639 35.80 11.39 25.48
C ALA A 639 34.57 11.89 26.28
N LYS A 640 33.97 11.05 27.14
CA LYS A 640 32.89 11.46 28.04
C LYS A 640 33.39 12.37 29.16
N GLU A 641 34.58 12.11 29.68
CA GLU A 641 35.22 12.92 30.73
C GLU A 641 35.58 14.31 30.18
N GLU A 642 36.11 14.39 28.96
CA GLU A 642 36.37 15.66 28.27
C GLU A 642 35.08 16.46 28.03
N MET A 643 34.00 15.81 27.61
CA MET A 643 32.67 16.45 27.45
C MET A 643 32.13 17.01 28.78
N ARG A 644 32.39 16.36 29.91
CA ARG A 644 32.03 16.87 31.25
C ARG A 644 32.90 18.06 31.63
N GLU A 645 34.22 17.99 31.45
CA GLU A 645 35.12 19.14 31.71
C GLU A 645 34.77 20.36 30.83
N ARG A 646 34.34 20.15 29.59
CA ARG A 646 33.85 21.22 28.71
C ARG A 646 32.57 21.86 29.26
N GLN A 647 31.60 21.08 29.72
CA GLN A 647 30.34 21.58 30.33
C GLN A 647 30.60 22.34 31.64
N ASP A 648 31.47 21.83 32.52
CA ASP A 648 31.79 22.49 33.80
C ASP A 648 32.60 23.79 33.64
N ASN A 649 33.38 23.93 32.56
CA ASN A 649 34.12 25.15 32.26
C ASN A 649 33.31 26.22 31.50
N GLU A 650 32.20 25.85 30.85
CA GLU A 650 31.34 26.78 30.11
C GLU A 650 30.74 27.88 31.01
N TYR A 651 30.58 27.60 32.32
CA TYR A 651 30.11 28.54 33.34
C TYR A 651 31.18 29.50 33.91
N LYS A 652 32.43 29.47 33.42
CA LYS A 652 33.53 30.33 33.92
C LYS A 652 34.17 31.23 32.85
N VAL A 653 33.64 31.25 31.63
CA VAL A 653 34.14 32.11 30.55
C VAL A 653 33.78 33.57 30.85
N PRO A 654 34.76 34.51 30.87
CA PRO A 654 34.47 35.94 31.05
C PRO A 654 33.50 36.45 29.97
N HIS A 655 32.58 37.34 30.35
CA HIS A 655 31.50 37.83 29.46
C HIS A 655 32.02 38.38 28.12
N GLU A 656 33.21 39.01 28.09
CA GLU A 656 33.83 39.52 26.87
C GLU A 656 34.27 38.41 25.91
N GLU A 657 34.75 37.28 26.43
CA GLU A 657 35.13 36.11 25.62
C GLU A 657 33.88 35.35 25.13
N TRP A 658 32.82 35.28 25.96
CA TRP A 658 31.52 34.76 25.51
C TRP A 658 30.95 35.59 24.35
N LEU A 659 31.00 36.92 24.43
CA LEU A 659 30.58 37.81 23.33
C LEU A 659 31.44 37.64 22.07
N ARG A 660 32.76 37.40 22.23
CA ARG A 660 33.64 37.10 21.08
C ARG A 660 33.25 35.79 20.40
N ARG A 661 33.06 34.71 21.18
CA ARG A 661 32.60 33.41 20.65
C ARG A 661 31.23 33.53 19.95
N LEU A 662 30.31 34.33 20.49
CA LEU A 662 29.01 34.59 19.87
C LEU A 662 29.13 35.35 18.53
N ALA A 663 30.10 36.27 18.42
CA ALA A 663 30.39 36.97 17.17
C ALA A 663 31.04 36.04 16.12
N GLU A 664 31.98 35.20 16.53
CA GLU A 664 32.64 34.19 15.69
C GLU A 664 31.63 33.14 15.17
N ASP A 665 30.70 32.68 16.01
CA ASP A 665 29.66 31.74 15.61
C ASP A 665 28.63 32.38 14.65
N ARG A 666 28.33 33.67 14.84
CA ARG A 666 27.53 34.44 13.88
C ARG A 666 28.24 34.63 12.55
N GLU A 667 29.55 34.89 12.54
CA GLU A 667 30.33 34.99 11.30
C GLU A 667 30.43 33.62 10.60
N ARG A 668 30.56 32.53 11.35
CA ARG A 668 30.54 31.16 10.83
C ARG A 668 29.21 30.84 10.14
N LYS A 669 28.07 31.18 10.75
CA LYS A 669 26.74 31.03 10.15
C LYS A 669 26.59 31.87 8.88
N LEU A 670 27.02 33.14 8.89
CA LEU A 670 27.05 34.02 7.72
C LEU A 670 28.02 33.56 6.61
N ARG A 671 28.95 32.64 6.91
CA ARG A 671 29.83 31.99 5.92
C ARG A 671 29.15 30.77 5.33
N GLN A 672 28.55 29.91 6.16
CA GLN A 672 27.74 28.76 5.72
C GLN A 672 26.56 29.19 4.85
N GLU A 673 25.87 30.29 5.20
CA GLU A 673 24.81 30.86 4.37
C GLU A 673 25.31 31.30 2.97
N ARG A 674 26.53 31.85 2.86
CA ARG A 674 27.13 32.18 1.55
C ARG A 674 27.54 30.94 0.79
N GLU A 675 28.15 29.97 1.46
CA GLU A 675 28.55 28.69 0.85
C GLU A 675 27.31 27.92 0.32
N MET A 676 26.15 28.02 0.98
CA MET A 676 24.89 27.48 0.44
C MET A 676 24.38 28.26 -0.77
N VAL A 677 24.44 29.59 -0.78
CA VAL A 677 24.04 30.40 -1.96
C VAL A 677 24.96 30.12 -3.16
N GLU A 678 26.27 30.04 -2.94
CA GLU A 678 27.23 29.65 -3.98
C GLU A 678 26.99 28.22 -4.49
N HIS A 679 26.58 27.30 -3.60
CA HIS A 679 26.17 25.95 -3.98
C HIS A 679 24.89 25.93 -4.83
N ASP A 680 23.88 26.73 -4.47
CA ASP A 680 22.63 26.83 -5.21
C ASP A 680 22.83 27.46 -6.61
N GLU A 681 23.68 28.50 -6.71
CA GLU A 681 24.10 29.08 -7.99
C GLU A 681 24.86 28.05 -8.86
N PHE A 682 25.79 27.29 -8.28
CA PHE A 682 26.49 26.20 -8.96
C PHE A 682 25.52 25.11 -9.45
N MET A 683 24.54 24.73 -8.62
CA MET A 683 23.53 23.73 -8.97
C MET A 683 22.53 24.23 -10.02
N ALA A 684 22.28 25.54 -10.10
CA ALA A 684 21.52 26.16 -11.19
C ALA A 684 22.26 26.05 -12.53
N ILE A 685 23.55 26.43 -12.56
CA ILE A 685 24.42 26.29 -13.75
C ILE A 685 24.51 24.82 -14.19
N TYR A 686 24.63 23.88 -13.25
CA TYR A 686 24.70 22.45 -13.56
C TYR A 686 23.38 21.92 -14.18
N LYS A 687 22.22 22.42 -13.74
CA LYS A 687 20.91 22.10 -14.33
C LYS A 687 20.78 22.66 -15.76
N GLU A 688 21.31 23.86 -16.01
CA GLU A 688 21.33 24.46 -17.35
C GLU A 688 22.25 23.67 -18.30
N GLU A 689 23.46 23.28 -17.87
CA GLU A 689 24.31 22.37 -18.66
C GLU A 689 23.63 21.02 -18.96
N ALA A 690 22.91 20.45 -17.98
CA ALA A 690 22.22 19.19 -18.15
C ALA A 690 21.12 19.28 -19.21
N THR A 691 20.33 20.36 -19.21
CA THR A 691 19.29 20.59 -20.23
C THR A 691 19.90 20.82 -21.62
N ILE A 692 20.99 21.59 -21.74
CA ILE A 692 21.72 21.76 -23.02
C ILE A 692 22.20 20.41 -23.55
N ARG A 693 22.85 19.58 -22.71
CA ARG A 693 23.33 18.23 -23.10
C ARG A 693 22.18 17.30 -23.51
N GLU A 694 21.00 17.42 -22.90
CA GLU A 694 19.85 16.61 -23.31
C GLU A 694 19.28 17.06 -24.67
N ASP A 695 19.20 18.37 -24.93
CA ASP A 695 18.75 18.86 -26.24
C ASP A 695 19.74 18.51 -27.37
N GLU A 696 21.05 18.50 -27.10
CA GLU A 696 22.04 17.95 -28.02
C GLU A 696 21.83 16.45 -28.27
N ARG A 697 21.55 15.63 -27.24
CA ARG A 697 21.17 14.22 -27.40
C ARG A 697 19.89 14.05 -28.22
N ARG A 698 18.86 14.87 -27.98
CA ARG A 698 17.60 14.87 -28.75
C ARG A 698 17.83 15.28 -30.21
N LYS A 699 18.76 16.19 -30.49
CA LYS A 699 19.19 16.58 -31.84
C LYS A 699 19.96 15.46 -32.53
N ALA A 700 20.90 14.82 -31.84
CA ALA A 700 21.64 13.66 -32.34
C ALA A 700 20.70 12.47 -32.66
N LYS A 701 19.75 12.16 -31.76
CA LYS A 701 18.73 11.12 -31.97
C LYS A 701 17.87 11.41 -33.21
N ARG A 702 17.45 12.68 -33.43
CA ARG A 702 16.73 13.09 -34.65
C ARG A 702 17.55 12.89 -35.93
N ILE A 703 18.85 13.20 -35.91
CA ILE A 703 19.76 12.97 -37.06
C ILE A 703 19.95 11.48 -37.33
N ALA A 704 20.17 10.67 -36.29
CA ALA A 704 20.31 9.22 -36.40
C ALA A 704 19.03 8.56 -36.95
N MET A 705 17.86 8.96 -36.44
CA MET A 705 16.55 8.48 -36.91
C MET A 705 16.30 8.83 -38.39
N LYS A 706 16.74 10.01 -38.85
CA LYS A 706 16.67 10.40 -40.26
C LYS A 706 17.53 9.48 -41.14
N LYS A 707 18.80 9.27 -40.78
CA LYS A 707 19.69 8.34 -41.49
C LYS A 707 19.13 6.91 -41.52
N PHE A 708 18.58 6.43 -40.40
CA PHE A 708 17.97 5.11 -40.33
C PHE A 708 16.77 4.96 -41.27
N LYS A 709 15.89 5.97 -41.34
CA LYS A 709 14.78 6.01 -42.32
C LYS A 709 15.27 6.04 -43.77
N GLU A 710 16.36 6.76 -44.06
CA GLU A 710 16.98 6.79 -45.39
C GLU A 710 17.54 5.42 -45.80
N GLU A 711 18.20 4.69 -44.90
CA GLU A 711 18.67 3.31 -45.17
C GLU A 711 17.52 2.31 -45.31
N LEU A 712 16.50 2.36 -44.45
CA LEU A 712 15.28 1.54 -44.58
C LEU A 712 14.61 1.73 -45.96
N TYR A 713 14.55 2.97 -46.44
CA TYR A 713 14.00 3.27 -47.76
C TYR A 713 14.85 2.67 -48.90
N LYS A 714 16.19 2.69 -48.78
CA LYS A 714 17.08 2.03 -49.77
C LYS A 714 16.89 0.51 -49.77
N VAL A 715 16.77 -0.12 -48.61
CA VAL A 715 16.53 -1.58 -48.49
C VAL A 715 15.20 -1.95 -49.16
N LYS A 716 14.12 -1.24 -48.82
CA LYS A 716 12.80 -1.47 -49.43
C LYS A 716 12.82 -1.28 -50.95
N LEU A 717 13.47 -0.23 -51.44
CA LEU A 717 13.62 0.02 -52.89
C LEU A 717 14.46 -1.07 -53.60
N ALA A 718 15.45 -1.65 -52.91
CA ALA A 718 16.23 -2.77 -53.45
C ALA A 718 15.39 -4.07 -53.51
N GLU A 719 14.54 -4.31 -52.51
CA GLU A 719 13.61 -5.42 -52.49
C GLU A 719 12.53 -5.31 -53.57
N GLU A 720 11.90 -4.14 -53.72
CA GLU A 720 10.94 -3.87 -54.81
C GLU A 720 11.56 -4.08 -56.20
N LYS A 721 12.83 -3.67 -56.40
CA LYS A 721 13.59 -3.97 -57.63
C LYS A 721 13.83 -5.47 -57.83
N ARG A 722 14.14 -6.21 -56.76
CA ARG A 722 14.32 -7.66 -56.82
C ARG A 722 13.04 -8.36 -57.24
N GLN A 723 11.92 -8.05 -56.57
CA GLN A 723 10.59 -8.57 -56.92
C GLN A 723 10.19 -8.21 -58.36
N PHE A 724 10.52 -7.02 -58.85
CA PHE A 724 10.29 -6.63 -60.24
C PHE A 724 11.11 -7.48 -61.24
N HIS A 725 12.39 -7.72 -60.95
CA HIS A 725 13.23 -8.59 -61.79
C HIS A 725 12.78 -10.06 -61.78
N ASP A 726 12.34 -10.57 -60.64
CA ASP A 726 11.85 -11.95 -60.53
C ASP A 726 10.54 -12.14 -61.32
N ARG A 727 9.62 -11.16 -61.28
CA ARG A 727 8.43 -11.14 -62.15
C ARG A 727 8.77 -11.05 -63.65
N LEU A 728 9.85 -10.35 -63.99
CA LEU A 728 10.35 -10.26 -65.38
C LEU A 728 10.89 -11.61 -65.87
N ARG A 729 11.67 -12.32 -65.05
CA ARG A 729 12.16 -13.67 -65.36
C ARG A 729 11.03 -14.67 -65.51
N ALA A 730 10.04 -14.65 -64.61
CA ALA A 730 8.87 -15.52 -64.70
C ALA A 730 8.15 -15.34 -66.06
N LYS A 731 7.93 -14.08 -66.49
CA LYS A 731 7.35 -13.79 -67.81
C LYS A 731 8.22 -14.22 -68.99
N GLN A 732 9.55 -14.18 -68.86
CA GLN A 732 10.44 -14.70 -69.90
C GLN A 732 10.35 -16.22 -69.99
N GLN A 733 10.33 -16.93 -68.86
CA GLN A 733 10.14 -18.39 -68.82
C GLN A 733 8.76 -18.81 -69.36
N GLU A 734 7.70 -18.06 -69.06
CA GLU A 734 6.38 -18.26 -69.67
C GLU A 734 6.41 -18.12 -71.20
N GLN A 735 7.17 -17.15 -71.73
CA GLN A 735 7.34 -16.96 -73.18
C GLN A 735 8.21 -18.03 -73.84
N GLU A 736 9.27 -18.48 -73.16
CA GLU A 736 10.13 -19.58 -73.62
C GLU A 736 9.35 -20.89 -73.69
N HIS A 737 8.62 -21.26 -72.62
CA HIS A 737 7.74 -22.45 -72.64
C HIS A 737 6.60 -22.36 -73.65
N ALA A 738 6.05 -21.16 -73.90
CA ALA A 738 5.06 -20.97 -74.96
C ALA A 738 5.64 -21.13 -76.37
N ALA A 739 6.94 -20.84 -76.57
CA ALA A 739 7.64 -21.02 -77.84
C ALA A 739 8.10 -22.47 -78.07
N GLU A 740 8.43 -23.22 -77.02
CA GLU A 740 8.75 -24.66 -77.09
C GLU A 740 7.52 -25.55 -77.30
N GLY A 741 6.30 -25.02 -77.08
CA GLY A 741 5.03 -25.72 -77.26
C GLY A 741 4.36 -25.56 -78.63
N GLN A 742 5.02 -24.91 -79.60
CA GLN A 742 4.55 -24.68 -80.98
C GLN A 742 5.41 -25.39 -82.02
#